data_AF-T0RBZ5-F1
#
_entry.id   AF-T0RBZ5-F1
#
_cell.length_a   1.000
_cell.length_b   1.000
_cell.length_c   1.000
_cell.angle_alpha   90.00
_cell.angle_beta   90.00
_cell.angle_gamma   90.00
#
_symmetry.space_group_name_H-M   'P 1'
#
loop_
_entity.id
_entity.type
_entity.pdbx_description
1 polymer ?
#
loop_
_entity_poly.entity_id
_entity_poly.type
_entity_poly.pdbx_seq_one_letter_code
_entity_poly.pdbx_strand_id
1 'polypeptide(L)'
;MWKVVLAAAATAAAANLCDSCNGNGVCSTATRRCSCFAGYTGPRCEYVACPTGNAWWDFASAVDTAHAPATCSNMGLCSSTTGVCTCNAGFTGAACEFMACPACQSGHCISMRDAAAANDGINFFTSTSYSLWDADKIFGCQCSYGYTGYDCSQRTCPAGDDPLTTTGQSPEVQLLNCLCNGCTGYFALYYQGFLTANIAPSATVTQLADALLALTSIHGITVTFSSGTTVCSPTGTTASITFTKNGGSLPLIQIRSVLSGTNVITLGSKGEVGTYGGTSAAGTTEGLPCSGRGDCNPATGICTCVPGFSSSDGAGNAGKLGDCGFNTAVPSCPMVLGKICNNQGSCDATTQYRCACNPPYTGAYCTNLLCPTGAAWFDGASATNTAHAVAPCSNRGICNPSTGTCTCQAGFTGAACDLLACPGSPACSGQGSCKTMQQLAALSSSNGVLIGATYGTIPNYAPTWDYNKIQGCYCQKNFYMGPYVGAVNDFQAYDCSARSCAFGDDPYLSGTVDEQQQISCTADGGTFTLSFRQLTTSAISAMAPVSTVQTALQALASVVSATVTFGGGATTVCSATGVVTTVRFTYAQGNLPPLIASVSGLTLSTGTPTITVTETIPGTKANLECSGRGVCDRTLGRCNCYDYFLSSDGYGNVGTRGDCGYLTPYSTLSTTITTITTTTTTTSTM
;
A
#
# COMPACT_ATOMS: atom_id res chain seq x y z
N MET A 1 48.37 -65.71 -10.57
CA MET A 1 47.28 -65.30 -11.49
C MET A 1 46.87 -63.90 -11.14
N TRP A 2 47.35 -62.92 -11.90
CA TRP A 2 46.91 -61.53 -11.81
C TRP A 2 45.50 -61.41 -12.40
N LYS A 3 44.52 -61.05 -11.57
CA LYS A 3 43.26 -60.50 -12.07
C LYS A 3 43.37 -58.99 -11.99
N VAL A 4 43.75 -58.41 -13.12
CA VAL A 4 43.58 -56.99 -13.42
C VAL A 4 42.08 -56.70 -13.32
N VAL A 5 41.66 -56.02 -12.26
CA VAL A 5 40.37 -55.34 -12.24
C VAL A 5 40.57 -54.10 -13.11
N LEU A 6 40.10 -54.16 -14.36
CA LEU A 6 39.94 -52.94 -15.14
C LEU A 6 39.01 -52.02 -14.35
N ALA A 7 39.56 -50.94 -13.80
CA ALA A 7 38.80 -49.74 -13.52
C ALA A 7 38.24 -49.28 -14.87
N ALA A 8 36.99 -49.65 -15.16
CA ALA A 8 36.23 -48.97 -16.18
C ALA A 8 36.15 -47.52 -15.72
N ALA A 9 36.92 -46.65 -16.37
CA ALA A 9 36.63 -45.22 -16.38
C ALA A 9 35.24 -45.08 -17.01
N ALA A 10 34.20 -45.21 -16.18
CA ALA A 10 32.93 -44.62 -16.49
C ALA A 10 33.23 -43.13 -16.59
N THR A 11 33.40 -42.65 -17.83
CA THR A 11 33.22 -41.25 -18.14
C THR A 11 31.90 -40.87 -17.50
N ALA A 12 31.96 -40.14 -16.38
CA ALA A 12 30.78 -39.54 -15.79
C ALA A 12 30.06 -38.87 -16.96
N ALA A 13 28.89 -39.39 -17.35
CA ALA A 13 28.00 -38.68 -18.25
C ALA A 13 27.67 -37.42 -17.46
N ALA A 14 28.45 -36.37 -17.70
CA ALA A 14 28.47 -35.18 -16.87
C ALA A 14 27.03 -34.68 -16.81
N ALA A 15 26.43 -34.73 -15.62
CA ALA A 15 25.03 -34.39 -15.40
C ALA A 15 24.69 -33.16 -16.25
N ASN A 16 23.91 -33.35 -17.31
CA ASN A 16 23.64 -32.28 -18.26
C ASN A 16 22.52 -31.41 -17.67
N LEU A 17 22.78 -30.72 -16.55
CA LEU A 17 21.85 -29.74 -15.98
C LEU A 17 21.53 -28.64 -16.98
N CYS A 18 22.42 -28.44 -17.92
CA CYS A 18 22.29 -27.40 -18.91
C CYS A 18 21.32 -27.69 -20.03
N ASP A 19 20.61 -28.84 -20.09
CA ASP A 19 19.54 -29.24 -21.03
C ASP A 19 18.94 -28.12 -21.92
N SER A 20 19.77 -27.60 -22.81
CA SER A 20 19.63 -26.31 -23.50
C SER A 20 19.04 -25.12 -22.70
N CYS A 21 19.09 -25.10 -21.35
CA CYS A 21 18.45 -24.09 -20.50
C CYS A 21 16.98 -23.85 -20.85
N ASN A 22 16.24 -24.91 -21.19
CA ASN A 22 14.87 -24.86 -21.71
C ASN A 22 14.70 -23.95 -22.95
N GLY A 23 15.78 -23.64 -23.67
CA GLY A 23 15.81 -22.68 -24.77
C GLY A 23 15.79 -21.20 -24.32
N ASN A 24 15.72 -20.93 -23.02
CA ASN A 24 15.51 -19.60 -22.45
C ASN A 24 16.77 -19.01 -21.79
N GLY A 25 17.94 -19.53 -22.14
CA GLY A 25 19.20 -19.03 -21.59
C GLY A 25 20.41 -19.66 -22.23
N VAL A 26 21.58 -19.24 -21.76
CA VAL A 26 22.88 -19.76 -22.20
C VAL A 26 23.51 -20.55 -21.05
N CYS A 27 23.94 -21.77 -21.33
CA CYS A 27 24.66 -22.58 -20.35
C CYS A 27 26.12 -22.17 -20.26
N SER A 28 26.60 -21.92 -19.03
CA SER A 28 28.02 -21.90 -18.73
C SER A 28 28.57 -23.33 -18.63
N THR A 29 29.54 -23.68 -19.48
CA THR A 29 30.17 -25.01 -19.47
C THR A 29 31.06 -25.23 -18.24
N ALA A 30 31.58 -24.15 -17.66
CA ALA A 30 32.44 -24.18 -16.46
C ALA A 30 31.63 -24.41 -15.18
N THR A 31 30.51 -23.69 -15.00
CA THR A 31 29.69 -23.77 -13.78
C THR A 31 28.46 -24.65 -13.93
N ARG A 32 28.18 -25.17 -15.14
CA ARG A 32 26.98 -25.96 -15.47
C ARG A 32 25.69 -25.29 -14.96
N ARG A 33 25.60 -23.97 -15.10
CA ARG A 33 24.45 -23.13 -14.72
C ARG A 33 23.97 -22.35 -15.94
N CYS A 34 22.65 -22.14 -16.00
CA CYS A 34 22.04 -21.31 -17.01
C CYS A 34 22.03 -19.84 -16.63
N SER A 35 22.46 -18.99 -17.55
CA SER A 35 22.22 -17.54 -17.53
C SER A 35 20.97 -17.27 -18.35
N CYS A 36 19.87 -16.95 -17.66
CA CYS A 36 18.57 -16.80 -18.31
C CYS A 36 18.46 -15.51 -19.12
N PHE A 37 17.73 -15.60 -20.24
CA PHE A 37 17.29 -14.43 -20.98
C PHE A 37 16.29 -13.62 -20.14
N ALA A 38 16.11 -12.35 -20.51
CA ALA A 38 15.17 -11.46 -19.84
C ALA A 38 13.76 -12.07 -19.83
N GLY A 39 13.10 -12.00 -18.68
CA GLY A 39 11.77 -12.60 -18.48
C GLY A 39 11.78 -14.07 -18.03
N TYR A 40 12.95 -14.71 -17.90
CA TYR A 40 13.08 -16.08 -17.41
C TYR A 40 13.97 -16.17 -16.17
N THR A 41 13.65 -17.11 -15.28
CA THR A 41 14.36 -17.36 -14.02
C THR A 41 14.43 -18.86 -13.71
N GLY A 42 15.09 -19.20 -12.61
CA GLY A 42 15.29 -20.58 -12.19
C GLY A 42 16.65 -21.15 -12.63
N PRO A 43 17.08 -22.28 -12.04
CA PRO A 43 18.41 -22.84 -12.31
C PRO A 43 18.64 -23.30 -13.75
N ARG A 44 17.56 -23.63 -14.48
CA ARG A 44 17.55 -24.08 -15.88
C ARG A 44 16.72 -23.15 -16.77
N CYS A 45 16.38 -21.95 -16.32
CA CYS A 45 15.52 -20.99 -17.02
C CYS A 45 14.13 -21.56 -17.37
N GLU A 46 13.62 -22.41 -16.49
CA GLU A 46 12.32 -23.07 -16.62
C GLU A 46 11.14 -22.23 -16.11
N TYR A 47 11.41 -21.12 -15.41
CA TYR A 47 10.38 -20.25 -14.86
C TYR A 47 10.28 -18.94 -15.61
N VAL A 48 9.07 -18.42 -15.70
CA VAL A 48 8.80 -17.08 -16.20
C VAL A 48 8.88 -16.11 -15.02
N ALA A 49 9.65 -15.04 -15.18
CA ALA A 49 9.76 -13.98 -14.21
C ALA A 49 8.41 -13.27 -14.05
N CYS A 50 7.95 -13.12 -12.82
CA CYS A 50 6.79 -12.28 -12.55
C CYS A 50 7.18 -10.80 -12.60
N PRO A 51 6.24 -9.92 -12.99
CA PRO A 51 6.48 -8.49 -13.02
C PRO A 51 6.69 -7.94 -11.60
N THR A 52 7.48 -6.88 -11.54
CA THR A 52 7.79 -6.15 -10.31
C THR A 52 7.17 -4.76 -10.35
N GLY A 53 6.64 -4.31 -9.23
CA GLY A 53 6.19 -2.94 -9.02
C GLY A 53 6.61 -2.45 -7.63
N ASN A 54 6.51 -1.15 -7.38
CA ASN A 54 6.78 -0.60 -6.04
C ASN A 54 5.91 -1.33 -5.01
N ALA A 55 6.54 -1.89 -3.99
CA ALA A 55 5.83 -2.68 -3.00
C ALA A 55 4.78 -1.84 -2.26
N TRP A 56 3.59 -2.42 -2.03
CA TRP A 56 2.62 -1.80 -1.13
C TRP A 56 3.17 -1.73 0.28
N TRP A 57 3.85 -2.79 0.72
CA TRP A 57 4.58 -2.83 1.96
C TRP A 57 5.90 -3.57 1.78
N ASP A 58 6.92 -3.17 2.51
CA ASP A 58 8.22 -3.82 2.55
C ASP A 58 8.93 -3.55 3.89
N PHE A 59 10.16 -4.04 4.00
CA PHE A 59 11.06 -3.65 5.07
C PHE A 59 11.80 -2.40 4.61
N ALA A 60 11.68 -1.30 5.36
CA ALA A 60 12.36 -0.06 5.03
C ALA A 60 13.87 -0.27 4.88
N SER A 61 14.43 0.19 3.76
CA SER A 61 15.87 0.03 3.46
C SER A 61 16.74 1.08 4.16
N ALA A 62 16.14 2.19 4.58
CA ALA A 62 16.75 3.26 5.36
C ALA A 62 15.66 4.06 6.09
N VAL A 63 16.05 5.11 6.84
CA VAL A 63 15.11 6.05 7.47
C VAL A 63 14.18 6.64 6.41
N ASP A 64 12.87 6.46 6.61
CA ASP A 64 11.78 6.93 5.76
C ASP A 64 11.94 6.55 4.27
N THR A 65 12.66 5.45 3.99
CA THR A 65 12.88 4.91 2.64
C THR A 65 12.32 3.50 2.56
N ALA A 66 11.21 3.35 1.85
CA ALA A 66 10.43 2.12 1.67
C ALA A 66 9.90 2.02 0.23
N HIS A 67 9.02 1.05 -0.04
CA HIS A 67 8.39 0.80 -1.34
C HIS A 67 9.37 0.42 -2.46
N ALA A 68 10.42 -0.32 -2.12
CA ALA A 68 11.32 -0.90 -3.10
C ALA A 68 10.54 -1.78 -4.11
N PRO A 69 10.99 -1.89 -5.37
CA PRO A 69 10.37 -2.79 -6.34
C PRO A 69 10.35 -4.23 -5.81
N ALA A 70 9.17 -4.85 -5.83
CA ALA A 70 8.97 -6.22 -5.39
C ALA A 70 8.12 -7.00 -6.40
N THR A 71 8.37 -8.30 -6.48
CA THR A 71 7.55 -9.23 -7.27
C THR A 71 6.10 -9.15 -6.83
N CYS A 72 5.20 -8.92 -7.78
CA CYS A 72 3.78 -8.70 -7.49
C CYS A 72 3.53 -7.60 -6.44
N SER A 73 4.41 -6.60 -6.34
CA SER A 73 4.31 -5.45 -5.43
C SER A 73 4.06 -5.82 -3.95
N ASN A 74 4.51 -7.02 -3.52
CA ASN A 74 4.14 -7.61 -2.23
C ASN A 74 2.63 -7.65 -1.95
N MET A 75 1.82 -7.82 -3.00
CA MET A 75 0.36 -7.83 -2.92
C MET A 75 -0.27 -8.90 -3.84
N GLY A 76 0.44 -10.00 -4.04
CA GLY A 76 -0.04 -11.14 -4.80
C GLY A 76 0.94 -12.29 -4.81
N LEU A 77 0.45 -13.46 -5.24
CA LEU A 77 1.29 -14.65 -5.46
C LEU A 77 1.75 -14.71 -6.91
N CYS A 78 3.04 -14.92 -7.10
CA CYS A 78 3.63 -15.15 -8.41
C CYS A 78 3.50 -16.64 -8.81
N SER A 79 2.87 -16.91 -9.95
CA SER A 79 2.96 -18.22 -10.60
C SER A 79 4.24 -18.28 -11.44
N SER A 80 5.23 -19.05 -10.98
CA SER A 80 6.51 -19.19 -11.68
C SER A 80 6.41 -19.89 -13.04
N THR A 81 5.32 -20.63 -13.30
CA THR A 81 5.08 -21.29 -14.59
C THR A 81 4.56 -20.32 -15.64
N THR A 82 3.76 -19.33 -15.24
CA THR A 82 3.09 -18.41 -16.17
C THR A 82 3.64 -16.98 -16.13
N GLY A 83 4.37 -16.61 -15.08
CA GLY A 83 4.85 -15.23 -14.86
C GLY A 83 3.73 -14.27 -14.47
N VAL A 84 2.56 -14.77 -14.08
CA VAL A 84 1.37 -13.97 -13.76
C VAL A 84 1.20 -13.87 -12.25
N CYS A 85 0.92 -12.66 -11.77
CA CYS A 85 0.57 -12.40 -10.38
C CYS A 85 -0.93 -12.61 -10.13
N THR A 86 -1.25 -13.44 -9.14
CA THR A 86 -2.61 -13.52 -8.57
C THR A 86 -2.71 -12.50 -7.45
N CYS A 87 -3.37 -11.38 -7.73
CA CYS A 87 -3.47 -10.27 -6.78
C CYS A 87 -4.37 -10.56 -5.60
N ASN A 88 -4.03 -9.98 -4.46
CA ASN A 88 -4.89 -9.97 -3.29
C ASN A 88 -6.20 -9.20 -3.59
N ALA A 89 -7.26 -9.51 -2.85
CA ALA A 89 -8.54 -8.84 -3.02
C ALA A 89 -8.41 -7.32 -2.85
N GLY A 90 -8.99 -6.56 -3.79
CA GLY A 90 -8.88 -5.10 -3.80
C GLY A 90 -7.66 -4.55 -4.55
N PHE A 91 -6.86 -5.39 -5.22
CA PHE A 91 -5.69 -4.98 -6.00
C PHE A 91 -5.73 -5.51 -7.44
N THR A 92 -5.09 -4.79 -8.33
CA THR A 92 -5.04 -5.08 -9.77
C THR A 92 -3.72 -4.57 -10.37
N GLY A 93 -3.55 -4.74 -11.69
CA GLY A 93 -2.30 -4.53 -12.40
C GLY A 93 -1.52 -5.83 -12.60
N ALA A 94 -0.54 -5.80 -13.50
CA ALA A 94 0.23 -6.99 -13.85
C ALA A 94 1.07 -7.50 -12.67
N ALA A 95 1.55 -6.58 -11.84
CA ALA A 95 2.30 -6.80 -10.62
C ALA A 95 1.47 -6.45 -9.37
N CYS A 96 0.14 -6.41 -9.42
CA CYS A 96 -0.71 -6.03 -8.28
C CYS A 96 -0.37 -4.64 -7.71
N GLU A 97 0.17 -3.76 -8.55
CA GLU A 97 0.73 -2.47 -8.21
C GLU A 97 -0.33 -1.39 -8.00
N PHE A 98 -1.57 -1.65 -8.42
CA PHE A 98 -2.68 -0.70 -8.32
C PHE A 98 -3.71 -1.17 -7.29
N MET A 99 -4.15 -0.23 -6.46
CA MET A 99 -5.35 -0.41 -5.67
C MET A 99 -6.52 -0.40 -6.65
N ALA A 100 -7.33 -1.44 -6.63
CA ALA A 100 -8.48 -1.52 -7.52
C ALA A 100 -9.41 -0.34 -7.27
N CYS A 101 -9.84 0.29 -8.36
CA CYS A 101 -10.90 1.29 -8.33
C CYS A 101 -12.10 0.74 -7.54
N PRO A 102 -12.76 1.56 -6.72
CA PRO A 102 -14.12 1.24 -6.31
C PRO A 102 -15.01 1.06 -7.55
N ALA A 103 -16.22 0.53 -7.37
CA ALA A 103 -17.12 0.28 -8.50
C ALA A 103 -17.48 1.55 -9.30
N CYS A 104 -17.35 2.74 -8.69
CA CYS A 104 -17.65 4.05 -9.27
C CYS A 104 -19.00 4.08 -10.00
N GLN A 105 -20.08 3.67 -9.31
CA GLN A 105 -21.40 3.36 -9.90
C GLN A 105 -21.97 4.51 -10.75
N SER A 106 -21.79 5.75 -10.28
CA SER A 106 -22.21 6.98 -10.98
C SER A 106 -21.05 7.96 -11.10
N GLY A 107 -19.92 7.47 -11.58
CA GLY A 107 -18.71 8.26 -11.77
C GLY A 107 -17.72 7.52 -12.65
N HIS A 108 -16.46 7.92 -12.59
CA HIS A 108 -15.38 7.16 -13.20
C HIS A 108 -14.18 7.09 -12.25
N CYS A 109 -13.35 6.09 -12.51
CA CYS A 109 -12.13 5.90 -11.73
C CYS A 109 -11.05 6.91 -12.13
N ILE A 110 -10.36 7.45 -11.14
CA ILE A 110 -9.29 8.44 -11.32
C ILE A 110 -8.16 8.19 -10.32
N SER A 111 -6.92 8.45 -10.73
CA SER A 111 -5.73 8.36 -9.87
C SER A 111 -5.63 9.57 -8.94
N MET A 112 -4.86 9.48 -7.86
CA MET A 112 -4.56 10.64 -7.01
C MET A 112 -3.87 11.78 -7.79
N ARG A 113 -2.97 11.44 -8.72
CA ARG A 113 -2.30 12.42 -9.60
C ARG A 113 -3.30 13.20 -10.45
N ASP A 114 -4.19 12.49 -11.12
CA ASP A 114 -5.17 13.10 -12.02
C ASP A 114 -6.24 13.86 -11.23
N ALA A 115 -6.65 13.34 -10.07
CA ALA A 115 -7.57 14.01 -9.15
C ALA A 115 -7.00 15.33 -8.64
N ALA A 116 -5.69 15.40 -8.36
CA ALA A 116 -5.02 16.65 -7.97
C ALA A 116 -5.01 17.69 -9.09
N ALA A 117 -4.86 17.27 -10.34
CA ALA A 117 -4.89 18.16 -11.49
C ALA A 117 -6.33 18.61 -11.85
N ALA A 118 -7.31 17.76 -11.56
CA ALA A 118 -8.71 18.01 -11.84
C ALA A 118 -9.28 19.16 -10.99
N ASN A 119 -10.10 19.99 -11.63
CA ASN A 119 -10.93 20.97 -10.94
C ASN A 119 -12.30 20.93 -11.61
N ASP A 120 -13.20 20.14 -11.07
CA ASP A 120 -14.54 19.92 -11.63
C ASP A 120 -15.64 20.72 -10.90
N GLY A 121 -15.32 21.30 -9.74
CA GLY A 121 -16.27 22.02 -8.89
C GLY A 121 -17.32 21.12 -8.23
N ILE A 122 -17.13 19.80 -8.25
CA ILE A 122 -18.01 18.79 -7.64
C ILE A 122 -17.22 17.99 -6.59
N ASN A 123 -16.14 17.34 -7.03
CA ASN A 123 -15.28 16.48 -6.21
C ASN A 123 -13.96 17.19 -5.90
N PHE A 124 -13.46 17.97 -6.86
CA PHE A 124 -12.15 18.63 -6.81
C PHE A 124 -12.32 20.11 -7.08
N PHE A 125 -11.91 20.95 -6.13
CA PHE A 125 -12.15 22.39 -6.13
C PHE A 125 -10.88 23.23 -6.35
N THR A 126 -9.71 22.58 -6.31
CA THR A 126 -8.39 23.18 -6.45
C THR A 126 -7.61 22.34 -7.44
N SER A 127 -6.94 22.98 -8.41
CA SER A 127 -5.98 22.31 -9.30
C SER A 127 -4.58 22.49 -8.72
N THR A 128 -3.89 21.38 -8.47
CA THR A 128 -2.53 21.32 -7.95
C THR A 128 -1.80 20.09 -8.50
N SER A 129 -0.65 19.74 -7.92
CA SER A 129 0.13 18.57 -8.32
C SER A 129 0.29 17.59 -7.15
N TYR A 130 0.15 16.30 -7.44
CA TYR A 130 0.44 15.23 -6.50
C TYR A 130 1.39 14.22 -7.15
N SER A 131 2.54 13.98 -6.52
CA SER A 131 3.65 13.21 -7.08
C SER A 131 4.35 12.33 -6.05
N LEU A 132 3.70 12.02 -4.92
CA LEU A 132 4.20 11.05 -3.95
C LEU A 132 4.11 9.61 -4.50
N TRP A 133 4.66 8.64 -3.77
CA TRP A 133 4.84 7.25 -4.24
C TRP A 133 3.52 6.58 -4.67
N ASP A 134 2.41 7.02 -4.09
CA ASP A 134 1.06 6.52 -4.25
C ASP A 134 0.24 7.24 -5.33
N ALA A 135 0.79 8.29 -5.94
CA ALA A 135 0.09 9.18 -6.88
C ALA A 135 -0.59 8.43 -8.04
N ASP A 136 0.07 7.39 -8.55
CA ASP A 136 -0.41 6.53 -9.64
C ASP A 136 -0.79 5.11 -9.18
N LYS A 137 -0.77 4.85 -7.86
CA LYS A 137 -1.09 3.54 -7.28
C LYS A 137 -2.45 3.52 -6.62
N ILE A 138 -2.89 4.64 -6.07
CA ILE A 138 -4.18 4.76 -5.40
C ILE A 138 -5.21 5.41 -6.32
N PHE A 139 -6.35 4.75 -6.39
CA PHE A 139 -7.49 5.17 -7.19
C PHE A 139 -8.74 5.35 -6.32
N GLY A 140 -9.56 6.30 -6.72
CA GLY A 140 -10.90 6.51 -6.20
C GLY A 140 -11.85 6.90 -7.32
N CYS A 141 -13.01 7.44 -6.94
CA CYS A 141 -14.03 7.81 -7.91
C CYS A 141 -14.20 9.32 -7.99
N GLN A 142 -14.22 9.83 -9.21
CA GLN A 142 -14.76 11.15 -9.52
C GLN A 142 -16.26 11.01 -9.76
N CYS A 143 -17.08 11.41 -8.79
CA CYS A 143 -18.52 11.23 -8.87
C CYS A 143 -19.16 12.25 -9.82
N SER A 144 -20.19 11.79 -10.53
CA SER A 144 -21.02 12.68 -11.34
C SER A 144 -21.81 13.62 -10.45
N TYR A 145 -22.25 14.76 -11.01
CA TYR A 145 -23.09 15.71 -10.28
C TYR A 145 -24.32 15.03 -9.66
N GLY A 146 -24.57 15.33 -8.39
CA GLY A 146 -25.67 14.72 -7.60
C GLY A 146 -25.33 13.37 -6.96
N TYR A 147 -24.10 12.88 -7.09
CA TYR A 147 -23.62 11.66 -6.44
C TYR A 147 -22.40 11.92 -5.55
N THR A 148 -22.24 11.07 -4.54
CA THR A 148 -21.18 11.16 -3.53
C THR A 148 -20.89 9.77 -2.93
N GLY A 149 -20.03 9.74 -1.91
CA GLY A 149 -19.53 8.52 -1.30
C GLY A 149 -18.33 7.95 -2.07
N TYR A 150 -17.59 7.06 -1.43
CA TYR A 150 -16.31 6.57 -1.95
C TYR A 150 -16.42 5.82 -3.30
N ASP A 151 -17.57 5.25 -3.61
CA ASP A 151 -17.86 4.51 -4.85
C ASP A 151 -18.97 5.16 -5.69
N CYS A 152 -19.34 6.41 -5.40
CA CYS A 152 -20.41 7.16 -6.06
C CYS A 152 -21.77 6.46 -6.06
N SER A 153 -22.03 5.60 -5.06
CA SER A 153 -23.33 4.94 -4.87
C SER A 153 -24.35 5.79 -4.13
N GLN A 154 -23.90 6.83 -3.42
CA GLN A 154 -24.75 7.71 -2.63
C GLN A 154 -25.14 8.94 -3.44
N ARG A 155 -26.27 9.55 -3.08
CA ARG A 155 -26.82 10.76 -3.67
C ARG A 155 -26.49 11.96 -2.79
N THR A 156 -26.13 13.06 -3.42
CA THR A 156 -26.03 14.37 -2.74
C THR A 156 -27.43 14.95 -2.61
N CYS A 157 -27.78 15.46 -1.43
CA CYS A 157 -29.04 16.17 -1.25
C CYS A 157 -28.95 17.62 -1.72
N PRO A 158 -30.08 18.23 -2.15
CA PRO A 158 -30.14 19.65 -2.44
C PRO A 158 -29.58 20.47 -1.28
N ALA A 159 -28.70 21.41 -1.61
CA ALA A 159 -28.21 22.40 -0.68
C ALA A 159 -28.98 23.70 -0.89
N GLY A 160 -29.29 24.38 0.20
CA GLY A 160 -30.05 25.62 0.18
C GLY A 160 -29.70 26.51 1.36
N ASP A 161 -30.19 27.73 1.27
CA ASP A 161 -30.09 28.74 2.32
C ASP A 161 -31.01 28.37 3.50
N ASP A 162 -30.63 28.75 4.71
CA ASP A 162 -31.48 28.54 5.88
C ASP A 162 -32.57 29.62 5.89
N PRO A 163 -33.87 29.26 5.80
CA PRO A 163 -34.96 30.23 5.74
C PRO A 163 -35.10 31.14 6.96
N LEU A 164 -34.41 30.86 8.07
CA LEU A 164 -34.44 31.70 9.26
C LEU A 164 -33.27 32.67 9.35
N THR A 165 -32.28 32.57 8.47
CA THR A 165 -31.21 33.57 8.36
C THR A 165 -31.68 34.72 7.48
N THR A 166 -32.22 35.78 8.09
CA THR A 166 -32.92 36.85 7.35
C THR A 166 -32.14 38.15 7.19
N THR A 167 -30.92 38.26 7.73
CA THR A 167 -30.13 39.51 7.68
C THR A 167 -28.67 39.25 7.34
N GLY A 168 -28.04 40.20 6.64
CA GLY A 168 -26.59 40.18 6.36
C GLY A 168 -26.14 39.21 5.27
N GLN A 169 -27.07 38.59 4.56
CA GLN A 169 -26.75 37.67 3.46
C GLN A 169 -26.71 38.37 2.11
N SER A 170 -25.74 37.97 1.30
CA SER A 170 -25.52 38.48 -0.04
C SER A 170 -25.23 37.31 -0.99
N PRO A 171 -25.76 37.35 -2.22
CA PRO A 171 -25.53 36.31 -3.21
C PRO A 171 -24.07 36.32 -3.70
N GLU A 172 -23.60 35.16 -4.16
CA GLU A 172 -22.33 35.08 -4.90
C GLU A 172 -22.45 35.87 -6.20
N VAL A 173 -21.41 36.66 -6.51
CA VAL A 173 -21.26 37.37 -7.77
C VAL A 173 -19.92 36.99 -8.39
N GLN A 174 -19.96 36.38 -9.58
CA GLN A 174 -18.78 36.09 -10.38
C GLN A 174 -18.74 36.99 -11.62
N LEU A 175 -17.53 37.34 -12.06
CA LEU A 175 -17.32 38.23 -13.19
C LEU A 175 -16.76 37.46 -14.38
N LEU A 176 -17.27 37.74 -15.58
CA LEU A 176 -16.71 37.32 -16.85
C LEU A 176 -16.26 38.57 -17.62
N ASN A 177 -14.95 38.78 -17.70
CA ASN A 177 -14.36 39.87 -18.47
C ASN A 177 -14.10 39.37 -19.89
N CYS A 178 -14.63 40.06 -20.90
CA CYS A 178 -14.40 39.70 -22.28
C CYS A 178 -14.12 40.91 -23.17
N LEU A 179 -12.92 40.94 -23.74
CA LEU A 179 -12.55 41.82 -24.85
C LEU A 179 -12.49 40.98 -26.12
N CYS A 180 -13.14 41.50 -27.16
CA CYS A 180 -13.10 40.90 -28.46
C CYS A 180 -13.11 41.96 -29.56
N ASN A 181 -11.99 42.09 -30.27
CA ASN A 181 -11.85 42.98 -31.41
C ASN A 181 -11.63 42.19 -32.70
N GLY A 182 -12.71 42.02 -33.49
CA GLY A 182 -12.67 41.25 -34.74
C GLY A 182 -12.52 39.74 -34.57
N CYS A 183 -12.93 39.18 -33.41
CA CYS A 183 -12.83 37.75 -33.18
C CYS A 183 -13.88 36.95 -33.95
N THR A 184 -13.54 35.70 -34.24
CA THR A 184 -14.50 34.68 -34.68
C THR A 184 -14.42 33.47 -33.75
N GLY A 185 -15.41 32.59 -33.81
CA GLY A 185 -15.52 31.43 -32.94
C GLY A 185 -16.50 31.65 -31.79
N TYR A 186 -16.34 30.88 -30.72
CA TYR A 186 -17.22 30.88 -29.56
C TYR A 186 -16.44 30.50 -28.30
N PHE A 187 -17.08 30.67 -27.15
CA PHE A 187 -16.65 30.07 -25.90
C PHE A 187 -17.82 29.35 -25.24
N ALA A 188 -17.54 28.47 -24.28
CA ALA A 188 -18.54 27.84 -23.44
C ALA A 188 -18.09 27.97 -21.99
N LEU A 189 -19.07 28.02 -21.08
CA LEU A 189 -18.83 28.09 -19.65
C LEU A 189 -19.08 26.70 -19.05
N TYR A 190 -18.14 26.24 -18.22
CA TYR A 190 -18.24 24.98 -17.50
C TYR A 190 -18.49 25.27 -16.03
N TYR A 191 -19.50 24.61 -15.45
CA TYR A 191 -19.86 24.75 -14.04
C TYR A 191 -20.40 23.43 -13.49
N GLN A 192 -19.71 22.88 -12.48
CA GLN A 192 -20.10 21.65 -11.75
C GLN A 192 -20.51 20.48 -12.66
N GLY A 193 -19.68 20.14 -13.64
CA GLY A 193 -19.90 19.00 -14.54
C GLY A 193 -20.68 19.31 -15.82
N PHE A 194 -21.29 20.49 -15.92
CA PHE A 194 -22.09 20.88 -17.08
C PHE A 194 -21.38 21.95 -17.91
N LEU A 195 -21.52 21.84 -19.22
CA LEU A 195 -21.03 22.82 -20.19
C LEU A 195 -22.23 23.53 -20.82
N THR A 196 -22.17 24.85 -20.93
CA THR A 196 -23.19 25.60 -21.68
C THR A 196 -23.17 25.22 -23.15
N ALA A 197 -24.25 25.53 -23.87
CA ALA A 197 -24.17 25.67 -25.32
C ALA A 197 -23.09 26.71 -25.70
N ASN A 198 -22.62 26.67 -26.95
CA ASN A 198 -21.64 27.62 -27.45
C ASN A 198 -22.18 29.06 -27.39
N ILE A 199 -21.46 29.94 -26.70
CA ILE A 199 -21.77 31.35 -26.53
C ILE A 199 -20.93 32.15 -27.52
N ALA A 200 -21.61 32.94 -28.37
CA ALA A 200 -20.96 33.84 -29.30
C ALA A 200 -20.45 35.10 -28.58
N PRO A 201 -19.36 35.77 -29.05
CA PRO A 201 -18.93 37.06 -28.52
C PRO A 201 -20.01 38.14 -28.53
N SER A 202 -20.96 38.05 -29.47
CA SER A 202 -22.10 38.96 -29.61
C SER A 202 -23.31 38.57 -28.75
N ALA A 203 -23.20 37.56 -27.88
CA ALA A 203 -24.33 37.11 -27.06
C ALA A 203 -24.84 38.24 -26.15
N THR A 204 -26.15 38.40 -26.10
CA THR A 204 -26.81 39.39 -25.24
C THR A 204 -26.86 38.92 -23.78
N VAL A 205 -27.22 39.82 -22.87
CA VAL A 205 -27.45 39.49 -21.44
C VAL A 205 -28.40 38.31 -21.29
N THR A 206 -29.53 38.31 -22.01
CA THR A 206 -30.51 37.24 -21.96
C THR A 206 -29.94 35.93 -22.49
N GLN A 207 -29.21 35.95 -23.61
CA GLN A 207 -28.61 34.74 -24.17
C GLN A 207 -27.56 34.12 -23.24
N LEU A 208 -26.75 34.95 -22.57
CA LEU A 208 -25.80 34.47 -21.58
C LEU A 208 -26.52 33.89 -20.35
N ALA A 209 -27.56 34.57 -19.87
CA ALA A 209 -28.36 34.10 -18.74
C ALA A 209 -29.06 32.76 -19.06
N ASP A 210 -29.69 32.64 -20.22
CA ASP A 210 -30.36 31.43 -20.67
C ASP A 210 -29.38 30.26 -20.83
N ALA A 211 -28.18 30.51 -21.37
CA ALA A 211 -27.15 29.49 -21.53
C ALA A 211 -26.68 28.92 -20.17
N LEU A 212 -26.57 29.77 -19.14
CA LEU A 212 -26.20 29.37 -17.79
C LEU A 212 -27.37 28.71 -17.03
N LEU A 213 -28.60 29.23 -17.16
CA LEU A 213 -29.80 28.64 -16.55
C LEU A 213 -30.18 27.28 -17.15
N ALA A 214 -29.66 26.95 -18.34
CA ALA A 214 -29.79 25.61 -18.91
C ALA A 214 -28.95 24.54 -18.17
N LEU A 215 -27.99 24.95 -17.33
CA LEU A 215 -27.18 24.03 -16.53
C LEU A 215 -27.97 23.56 -15.30
N THR A 216 -28.08 22.25 -15.09
CA THR A 216 -28.84 21.68 -13.97
C THR A 216 -28.31 22.09 -12.59
N SER A 217 -27.04 22.50 -12.51
CA SER A 217 -26.40 23.00 -11.28
C SER A 217 -26.72 24.46 -10.94
N ILE A 218 -27.39 25.20 -11.83
CA ILE A 218 -27.75 26.61 -11.63
C ILE A 218 -29.27 26.73 -11.51
N HIS A 219 -29.74 27.20 -10.36
CA HIS A 219 -31.18 27.28 -10.08
C HIS A 219 -31.76 28.69 -10.32
N GLY A 220 -30.90 29.71 -10.40
CA GLY A 220 -31.31 31.08 -10.60
C GLY A 220 -30.13 32.04 -10.64
N ILE A 221 -30.11 32.91 -11.65
CA ILE A 221 -29.10 33.96 -11.81
C ILE A 221 -29.73 35.26 -12.32
N THR A 222 -29.02 36.35 -12.09
CA THR A 222 -29.18 37.63 -12.79
C THR A 222 -27.87 37.99 -13.45
N VAL A 223 -27.90 38.45 -14.70
CA VAL A 223 -26.72 38.88 -15.45
C VAL A 223 -26.83 40.36 -15.78
N THR A 224 -25.74 41.11 -15.60
CA THR A 224 -25.63 42.51 -16.04
C THR A 224 -24.30 42.74 -16.75
N PHE A 225 -24.25 43.65 -17.71
CA PHE A 225 -23.02 44.04 -18.41
C PHE A 225 -22.58 45.43 -17.96
N SER A 226 -21.27 45.62 -17.75
CA SER A 226 -20.70 46.90 -17.35
C SER A 226 -20.86 47.99 -18.43
N SER A 227 -20.90 47.58 -19.70
CA SER A 227 -21.14 48.46 -20.85
C SER A 227 -21.58 47.67 -22.09
N GLY A 228 -22.27 48.33 -23.02
CA GLY A 228 -22.72 47.75 -24.28
C GLY A 228 -23.90 46.78 -24.15
N THR A 229 -24.17 46.01 -25.21
CA THR A 229 -25.29 45.06 -25.29
C THR A 229 -24.85 43.60 -25.51
N THR A 230 -23.54 43.35 -25.62
CA THR A 230 -22.94 42.05 -25.94
C THR A 230 -21.91 41.65 -24.88
N VAL A 231 -21.75 40.34 -24.65
CA VAL A 231 -20.86 39.80 -23.61
C VAL A 231 -19.39 40.14 -23.84
N CYS A 232 -18.97 40.24 -25.11
CA CYS A 232 -17.65 40.71 -25.49
C CYS A 232 -17.79 41.98 -26.36
N SER A 233 -16.85 42.92 -26.21
CA SER A 233 -16.80 44.13 -27.03
C SER A 233 -15.36 44.50 -27.41
N PRO A 234 -15.16 45.36 -28.45
CA PRO A 234 -13.81 45.78 -28.85
C PRO A 234 -13.04 46.54 -27.76
N THR A 235 -13.75 47.20 -26.84
CA THR A 235 -13.17 47.92 -25.69
C THR A 235 -13.16 47.09 -24.40
N GLY A 236 -13.74 45.89 -24.43
CA GLY A 236 -13.95 45.05 -23.27
C GLY A 236 -15.28 45.33 -22.55
N THR A 237 -15.92 44.25 -22.12
CA THR A 237 -17.14 44.27 -21.30
C THR A 237 -16.95 43.30 -20.14
N THR A 238 -17.44 43.65 -18.95
CA THR A 238 -17.53 42.72 -17.82
C THR A 238 -18.98 42.33 -17.61
N ALA A 239 -19.27 41.04 -17.66
CA ALA A 239 -20.55 40.48 -17.24
C ALA A 239 -20.49 40.10 -15.76
N SER A 240 -21.38 40.68 -14.96
CA SER A 240 -21.61 40.30 -13.57
C SER A 240 -22.71 39.25 -13.50
N ILE A 241 -22.37 38.06 -13.03
CA ILE A 241 -23.27 36.91 -12.88
C ILE A 241 -23.56 36.76 -11.39
N THR A 242 -24.76 37.15 -10.97
CA THR A 242 -25.23 37.05 -9.59
C THR A 242 -26.07 35.79 -9.42
N PHE A 243 -25.66 34.88 -8.53
CA PHE A 243 -26.40 33.67 -8.21
C PHE A 243 -27.52 33.95 -7.22
N THR A 244 -28.75 33.97 -7.69
CA THR A 244 -29.92 34.37 -6.89
C THR A 244 -30.58 33.22 -6.15
N LYS A 245 -30.30 31.98 -6.55
CA LYS A 245 -30.95 30.76 -6.01
C LYS A 245 -29.98 29.61 -5.72
N ASN A 246 -28.68 29.89 -5.72
CA ASN A 246 -27.63 28.97 -5.32
C ASN A 246 -26.96 29.56 -4.07
N GLY A 247 -27.17 28.91 -2.91
CA GLY A 247 -26.64 29.37 -1.63
C GLY A 247 -25.15 29.04 -1.44
N GLY A 248 -24.46 29.85 -0.63
CA GLY A 248 -23.05 29.64 -0.27
C GLY A 248 -22.05 30.40 -1.14
N SER A 249 -20.78 30.30 -0.77
CA SER A 249 -19.66 30.70 -1.63
C SER A 249 -19.42 29.60 -2.67
N LEU A 250 -19.67 29.92 -3.93
CA LEU A 250 -19.73 28.92 -5.01
C LEU A 250 -18.37 28.74 -5.70
N PRO A 251 -18.09 27.55 -6.29
CA PRO A 251 -16.92 27.36 -7.13
C PRO A 251 -16.91 28.35 -8.31
N LEU A 252 -15.71 28.79 -8.72
CA LEU A 252 -15.58 29.66 -9.89
C LEU A 252 -15.99 28.90 -11.16
N ILE A 253 -16.80 29.53 -12.02
CA ILE A 253 -17.06 29.05 -13.38
C ILE A 253 -15.72 28.82 -14.11
N GLN A 254 -15.69 28.00 -15.15
CA GLN A 254 -14.51 27.84 -16.00
C GLN A 254 -14.82 28.20 -17.45
N ILE A 255 -13.81 28.68 -18.17
CA ILE A 255 -13.93 29.00 -19.60
C ILE A 255 -13.37 27.85 -20.44
N ARG A 256 -14.06 27.53 -21.54
CA ARG A 256 -13.53 26.77 -22.68
C ARG A 256 -13.70 27.65 -23.92
N SER A 257 -12.62 28.20 -24.43
CA SER A 257 -12.66 29.19 -25.52
C SER A 257 -11.92 28.67 -26.75
N VAL A 258 -12.50 28.92 -27.92
CA VAL A 258 -11.85 28.77 -29.24
C VAL A 258 -11.89 30.09 -30.02
N LEU A 259 -11.97 31.21 -29.30
CA LEU A 259 -11.94 32.54 -29.91
C LEU A 259 -10.59 32.79 -30.59
N SER A 260 -10.65 33.29 -31.82
CA SER A 260 -9.49 33.68 -32.62
C SER A 260 -9.38 35.19 -32.76
N GLY A 261 -8.24 35.70 -33.22
CA GLY A 261 -7.99 37.15 -33.31
C GLY A 261 -7.66 37.78 -31.95
N THR A 262 -7.75 39.10 -31.85
CA THR A 262 -7.39 39.82 -30.62
C THR A 262 -8.50 39.71 -29.58
N ASN A 263 -8.31 38.83 -28.60
CA ASN A 263 -9.28 38.57 -27.55
C ASN A 263 -8.63 38.36 -26.18
N VAL A 264 -9.37 38.72 -25.13
CA VAL A 264 -9.07 38.39 -23.73
C VAL A 264 -10.36 37.94 -23.09
N ILE A 265 -10.38 36.74 -22.52
CA ILE A 265 -11.53 36.23 -21.76
C ILE A 265 -11.03 35.66 -20.43
N THR A 266 -11.49 36.23 -19.33
CA THR A 266 -11.07 35.85 -17.97
C THR A 266 -12.25 35.88 -17.02
N LEU A 267 -12.13 35.15 -15.91
CA LEU A 267 -13.10 35.15 -14.83
C LEU A 267 -12.51 35.82 -13.59
N GLY A 268 -13.40 36.30 -12.71
CA GLY A 268 -13.02 36.76 -11.38
C GLY A 268 -14.10 36.47 -10.33
N SER A 269 -13.69 36.32 -9.08
CA SER A 269 -14.60 36.04 -7.95
C SER A 269 -14.04 36.57 -6.62
N LYS A 270 -14.80 36.38 -5.53
CA LYS A 270 -14.32 36.62 -4.15
C LYS A 270 -13.77 38.04 -3.88
N GLY A 271 -14.42 39.07 -4.42
CA GLY A 271 -14.07 40.47 -4.17
C GLY A 271 -13.12 41.09 -5.19
N GLU A 272 -12.69 40.32 -6.20
CA GLU A 272 -11.97 40.83 -7.36
C GLU A 272 -12.79 41.88 -8.13
N VAL A 273 -12.09 42.90 -8.62
CA VAL A 273 -12.64 43.97 -9.47
C VAL A 273 -12.48 43.58 -10.93
N GLY A 274 -13.56 43.69 -11.70
CA GLY A 274 -13.58 43.35 -13.12
C GLY A 274 -12.70 44.29 -13.94
N THR A 275 -12.01 43.74 -14.94
CA THR A 275 -11.10 44.50 -15.82
C THR A 275 -11.79 45.65 -16.54
N TYR A 276 -13.08 45.51 -16.84
CA TYR A 276 -13.89 46.51 -17.56
C TYR A 276 -15.08 47.02 -16.71
N GLY A 277 -14.99 46.87 -15.38
CA GLY A 277 -16.00 47.32 -14.41
C GLY A 277 -16.66 46.18 -13.62
N GLY A 278 -17.40 46.55 -12.58
CA GLY A 278 -18.04 45.60 -11.66
C GLY A 278 -17.11 45.05 -10.58
N THR A 279 -17.71 44.51 -9.52
CA THR A 279 -17.00 43.90 -8.39
C THR A 279 -17.66 42.56 -8.08
N SER A 280 -16.87 41.49 -8.00
CA SER A 280 -17.34 40.19 -7.55
C SER A 280 -17.60 40.20 -6.05
N ALA A 281 -18.35 39.21 -5.56
CA ALA A 281 -18.62 39.06 -4.14
C ALA A 281 -18.73 37.57 -3.81
N ALA A 282 -18.12 37.16 -2.69
CA ALA A 282 -18.35 35.82 -2.16
C ALA A 282 -19.78 35.74 -1.59
N GLY A 283 -20.52 34.70 -1.93
CA GLY A 283 -21.82 34.44 -1.36
C GLY A 283 -21.73 34.20 0.14
N THR A 284 -22.63 34.84 0.89
CA THR A 284 -22.72 34.70 2.35
C THR A 284 -23.99 33.99 2.82
N THR A 285 -24.87 33.62 1.90
CA THR A 285 -25.99 32.71 2.17
C THR A 285 -25.49 31.33 2.61
N GLU A 286 -26.27 30.59 3.37
CA GLU A 286 -25.89 29.23 3.73
C GLU A 286 -26.03 28.29 2.52
N GLY A 287 -25.15 27.28 2.44
CA GLY A 287 -25.22 26.19 1.46
C GLY A 287 -25.40 24.85 2.16
N LEU A 288 -26.39 24.75 3.06
CA LEU A 288 -26.54 23.58 3.93
C LEU A 288 -27.33 22.47 3.22
N PRO A 289 -26.95 21.19 3.38
CA PRO A 289 -27.78 20.07 2.96
C PRO A 289 -29.18 20.18 3.56
N CYS A 290 -30.20 20.08 2.71
CA CYS A 290 -31.60 20.25 3.09
C CYS A 290 -31.86 21.56 3.87
N SER A 291 -31.17 22.65 3.50
CA SER A 291 -31.28 23.97 4.15
C SER A 291 -31.10 23.94 5.68
N GLY A 292 -30.46 22.88 6.20
CA GLY A 292 -30.37 22.63 7.64
C GLY A 292 -31.71 22.33 8.33
N ARG A 293 -32.77 22.00 7.57
CA ARG A 293 -34.16 21.80 8.00
C ARG A 293 -34.72 20.44 7.58
N GLY A 294 -33.87 19.46 7.32
CA GLY A 294 -34.30 18.10 7.03
C GLY A 294 -33.17 17.08 7.12
N ASP A 295 -33.56 15.81 7.15
CA ASP A 295 -32.62 14.69 7.01
C ASP A 295 -32.47 14.29 5.55
N CYS A 296 -31.22 14.19 5.11
CA CYS A 296 -30.86 13.71 3.77
C CYS A 296 -30.87 12.19 3.73
N ASN A 297 -31.63 11.59 2.82
CA ASN A 297 -31.51 10.16 2.53
C ASN A 297 -30.41 9.93 1.48
N PRO A 298 -29.26 9.33 1.83
CA PRO A 298 -28.14 9.16 0.91
C PRO A 298 -28.42 8.15 -0.21
N ALA A 299 -29.46 7.32 -0.14
CA ALA A 299 -29.81 6.40 -1.22
C ALA A 299 -30.64 7.09 -2.33
N THR A 300 -31.44 8.09 -1.97
CA THR A 300 -32.37 8.75 -2.91
C THR A 300 -32.03 10.21 -3.19
N GLY A 301 -31.25 10.87 -2.34
CA GLY A 301 -30.95 12.31 -2.43
C GLY A 301 -32.12 13.19 -2.01
N ILE A 302 -33.15 12.61 -1.39
CA ILE A 302 -34.37 13.33 -1.01
C ILE A 302 -34.25 13.80 0.45
N CYS A 303 -34.56 15.07 0.67
CA CYS A 303 -34.67 15.65 1.99
C CYS A 303 -36.03 15.33 2.63
N THR A 304 -36.00 14.81 3.86
CA THR A 304 -37.18 14.70 4.71
C THR A 304 -37.24 15.92 5.62
N CYS A 305 -38.12 16.87 5.31
CA CYS A 305 -38.20 18.14 6.02
C CYS A 305 -38.76 17.98 7.44
N VAL A 306 -38.22 18.78 8.37
CA VAL A 306 -38.78 18.89 9.72
C VAL A 306 -40.13 19.63 9.67
N PRO A 307 -41.03 19.44 10.66
CA PRO A 307 -42.34 20.06 10.66
C PRO A 307 -42.26 21.60 10.53
N GLY A 308 -43.11 22.15 9.67
CA GLY A 308 -43.15 23.59 9.37
C GLY A 308 -42.30 24.02 8.17
N PHE A 309 -41.47 23.13 7.61
CA PHE A 309 -40.64 23.43 6.45
C PHE A 309 -41.02 22.57 5.24
N SER A 310 -40.83 23.13 4.05
CA SER A 310 -41.06 22.46 2.78
C SER A 310 -40.10 22.94 1.70
N SER A 311 -40.20 22.37 0.51
CA SER A 311 -39.35 22.68 -0.63
C SER A 311 -39.43 24.15 -1.05
N SER A 312 -38.26 24.74 -1.30
CA SER A 312 -38.10 26.14 -1.69
C SER A 312 -37.76 26.31 -3.18
N ASP A 313 -37.69 27.55 -3.61
CA ASP A 313 -37.17 27.97 -4.91
C ASP A 313 -35.71 28.43 -4.86
N GLY A 314 -35.02 28.25 -3.73
CA GLY A 314 -33.65 28.70 -3.46
C GLY A 314 -33.53 30.18 -3.03
N ALA A 315 -34.64 30.92 -2.95
CA ALA A 315 -34.68 32.33 -2.56
C ALA A 315 -35.75 32.60 -1.48
N GLY A 316 -35.99 31.61 -0.61
CA GLY A 316 -36.93 31.73 0.52
C GLY A 316 -38.42 31.66 0.15
N ASN A 317 -38.76 31.37 -1.11
CA ASN A 317 -40.16 31.18 -1.53
C ASN A 317 -40.47 29.70 -1.75
N ALA A 318 -41.76 29.35 -1.82
CA ALA A 318 -42.18 28.00 -2.16
C ALA A 318 -41.68 27.59 -3.56
N GLY A 319 -41.11 26.39 -3.68
CA GLY A 319 -40.58 25.91 -4.95
C GLY A 319 -40.38 24.40 -5.01
N LYS A 320 -39.61 23.93 -6.00
CA LYS A 320 -39.44 22.51 -6.31
C LYS A 320 -38.01 21.99 -6.08
N LEU A 321 -37.16 22.75 -5.38
CA LEU A 321 -35.77 22.36 -5.15
C LEU A 321 -35.64 21.13 -4.25
N GLY A 322 -36.62 20.87 -3.38
CA GLY A 322 -36.63 19.73 -2.47
C GLY A 322 -35.66 19.87 -1.30
N ASP A 323 -35.32 21.11 -0.93
CA ASP A 323 -34.28 21.50 0.02
C ASP A 323 -34.80 21.82 1.43
N CYS A 324 -36.11 21.83 1.69
CA CYS A 324 -36.66 22.25 2.98
C CYS A 324 -36.42 23.74 3.34
N GLY A 325 -36.12 24.58 2.35
CA GLY A 325 -35.80 26.00 2.53
C GLY A 325 -37.01 26.95 2.56
N PHE A 326 -38.25 26.46 2.58
CA PHE A 326 -39.45 27.32 2.63
C PHE A 326 -40.23 27.10 3.93
N ASN A 327 -40.43 28.18 4.67
CA ASN A 327 -41.19 28.18 5.92
C ASN A 327 -42.70 28.26 5.65
N THR A 328 -43.44 27.24 6.08
CA THR A 328 -44.89 27.07 5.82
C THR A 328 -45.77 27.28 7.05
N ALA A 329 -45.19 27.26 8.25
CA ALA A 329 -45.93 27.34 9.51
C ALA A 329 -45.05 27.92 10.62
N VAL A 330 -45.55 27.96 11.87
CA VAL A 330 -44.70 28.33 13.01
C VAL A 330 -43.64 27.24 13.20
N PRO A 331 -42.34 27.56 13.08
CA PRO A 331 -41.28 26.57 13.27
C PRO A 331 -41.33 25.96 14.67
N SER A 332 -40.95 24.69 14.77
CA SER A 332 -40.87 23.98 16.05
C SER A 332 -39.65 23.07 16.07
N CYS A 333 -39.14 22.81 17.28
CA CYS A 333 -38.02 21.91 17.44
C CYS A 333 -38.34 20.49 16.94
N PRO A 334 -37.42 19.84 16.20
CA PRO A 334 -37.59 18.46 15.76
C PRO A 334 -37.85 17.53 16.94
N MET A 335 -38.87 16.67 16.81
CA MET A 335 -39.27 15.72 17.85
C MET A 335 -39.41 14.32 17.29
N VAL A 336 -38.99 13.33 18.08
CA VAL A 336 -39.19 11.91 17.82
C VAL A 336 -39.86 11.31 19.04
N LEU A 337 -41.04 10.71 18.86
CA LEU A 337 -41.81 10.07 19.94
C LEU A 337 -41.98 10.97 21.19
N GLY A 338 -42.26 12.26 20.97
CA GLY A 338 -42.46 13.26 22.03
C GLY A 338 -41.18 13.80 22.70
N LYS A 339 -39.99 13.41 22.21
CA LYS A 339 -38.70 13.90 22.72
C LYS A 339 -38.09 14.88 21.73
N ILE A 340 -37.86 16.12 22.18
CA ILE A 340 -37.11 17.12 21.42
C ILE A 340 -35.69 16.61 21.17
N CYS A 341 -35.24 16.67 19.91
CA CYS A 341 -33.93 16.19 19.48
C CYS A 341 -33.59 14.78 19.95
N ASN A 342 -34.61 13.90 20.06
CA ASN A 342 -34.49 12.52 20.53
C ASN A 342 -33.83 12.39 21.94
N ASN A 343 -33.85 13.44 22.77
CA ASN A 343 -33.04 13.54 24.00
C ASN A 343 -31.52 13.36 23.78
N GLN A 344 -31.05 13.51 22.54
CA GLN A 344 -29.65 13.40 22.15
C GLN A 344 -29.09 14.74 21.66
N GLY A 345 -29.72 15.84 22.03
CA GLY A 345 -29.28 17.19 21.66
C GLY A 345 -30.08 18.26 22.35
N SER A 346 -29.64 19.50 22.18
CA SER A 346 -30.40 20.70 22.56
C SER A 346 -31.05 21.31 21.32
N CYS A 347 -32.15 22.03 21.51
CA CYS A 347 -32.78 22.80 20.44
C CYS A 347 -32.76 24.29 20.78
N ASP A 348 -32.40 25.12 19.80
CA ASP A 348 -32.71 26.54 19.85
C ASP A 348 -34.19 26.74 19.48
N ALA A 349 -35.05 26.93 20.47
CA ALA A 349 -36.48 27.13 20.26
C ALA A 349 -36.90 28.59 20.01
N THR A 350 -35.93 29.52 19.84
CA THR A 350 -36.22 30.94 19.69
C THR A 350 -35.85 31.46 18.31
N THR A 351 -34.67 31.10 17.79
CA THR A 351 -34.18 31.68 16.52
C THR A 351 -34.03 30.67 15.39
N GLN A 352 -33.51 29.46 15.67
CA GLN A 352 -33.16 28.50 14.61
C GLN A 352 -34.08 27.28 14.52
N TYR A 353 -34.78 26.89 15.59
CA TYR A 353 -35.63 25.70 15.65
C TYR A 353 -34.92 24.43 15.16
N ARG A 354 -33.61 24.35 15.43
CA ARG A 354 -32.71 23.29 14.95
C ARG A 354 -32.07 22.58 16.14
N CYS A 355 -31.90 21.27 15.99
CA CYS A 355 -31.19 20.46 16.97
C CYS A 355 -29.67 20.58 16.81
N ALA A 356 -29.00 20.85 17.93
CA ALA A 356 -27.56 20.65 18.11
C ALA A 356 -27.35 19.31 18.82
N CYS A 357 -26.95 18.29 18.05
CA CYS A 357 -26.82 16.94 18.56
C CYS A 357 -25.55 16.75 19.40
N ASN A 358 -25.68 15.99 20.49
CA ASN A 358 -24.57 15.51 21.29
C ASN A 358 -23.85 14.38 20.51
N PRO A 359 -22.51 14.43 20.35
CA PRO A 359 -21.78 13.33 19.74
C PRO A 359 -22.06 11.99 20.44
N PRO A 360 -22.19 10.87 19.70
CA PRO A 360 -21.98 10.72 18.26
C PRO A 360 -23.23 10.98 17.38
N TYR A 361 -24.31 11.52 17.92
CA TYR A 361 -25.56 11.71 17.17
C TYR A 361 -25.47 12.87 16.17
N THR A 362 -26.20 12.75 15.07
CA THR A 362 -26.28 13.72 13.96
C THR A 362 -27.65 13.67 13.28
N GLY A 363 -27.83 14.49 12.24
CA GLY A 363 -29.10 14.67 11.53
C GLY A 363 -30.01 15.71 12.19
N ALA A 364 -31.11 16.04 11.53
CA ALA A 364 -32.09 17.03 11.99
C ALA A 364 -32.79 16.61 13.29
N TYR A 365 -32.95 15.32 13.53
CA TYR A 365 -33.63 14.76 14.70
C TYR A 365 -32.68 14.16 15.76
N CYS A 366 -31.36 14.20 15.55
CA CYS A 366 -30.37 13.50 16.40
C CYS A 366 -30.63 11.99 16.52
N THR A 367 -31.04 11.36 15.42
CA THR A 367 -31.27 9.91 15.32
C THR A 367 -30.19 9.19 14.52
N ASN A 368 -29.44 9.91 13.71
CA ASN A 368 -28.32 9.35 12.94
C ASN A 368 -27.05 9.37 13.80
N LEU A 369 -26.05 8.59 13.41
CA LEU A 369 -24.78 8.45 14.08
C LEU A 369 -23.65 8.80 13.11
N LEU A 370 -22.64 9.51 13.62
CA LEU A 370 -21.39 9.73 12.91
C LEU A 370 -20.62 8.42 12.78
N CYS A 371 -20.14 8.14 11.57
CA CYS A 371 -19.19 7.05 11.36
C CYS A 371 -17.78 7.45 11.82
N PRO A 372 -16.97 6.48 12.25
CA PRO A 372 -15.58 6.75 12.58
C PRO A 372 -14.83 7.29 11.37
N THR A 373 -13.85 8.13 11.64
CA THR A 373 -13.07 8.83 10.62
C THR A 373 -11.60 8.43 10.69
N GLY A 374 -10.92 8.50 9.55
CA GLY A 374 -9.49 8.27 9.43
C GLY A 374 -8.96 9.00 8.21
N ALA A 375 -7.63 9.09 8.07
CA ALA A 375 -7.02 9.67 6.88
C ALA A 375 -7.53 8.93 5.62
N ALA A 376 -8.04 9.69 4.65
CA ALA A 376 -8.63 9.11 3.45
C ALA A 376 -7.59 8.31 2.66
N TRP A 377 -7.99 7.17 2.11
CA TRP A 377 -7.16 6.48 1.12
C TRP A 377 -7.08 7.30 -0.16
N PHE A 378 -8.21 7.87 -0.58
CA PHE A 378 -8.31 8.71 -1.76
C PHE A 378 -9.08 10.00 -1.43
N ASP A 379 -8.55 11.13 -1.86
CA ASP A 379 -9.17 12.46 -1.84
C ASP A 379 -8.48 13.38 -2.85
N GLY A 380 -9.13 14.50 -3.19
CA GLY A 380 -8.50 15.53 -3.99
C GLY A 380 -7.39 16.24 -3.19
N ALA A 381 -6.22 16.40 -3.80
CA ALA A 381 -5.13 17.14 -3.16
C ALA A 381 -5.53 18.60 -2.90
N SER A 382 -5.35 19.05 -1.66
CA SER A 382 -5.68 20.41 -1.23
C SER A 382 -4.57 21.42 -1.53
N ALA A 383 -3.34 20.93 -1.66
CA ALA A 383 -2.15 21.67 -2.08
C ALA A 383 -1.13 20.69 -2.68
N THR A 384 0.00 21.20 -3.17
CA THR A 384 1.05 20.37 -3.76
C THR A 384 1.52 19.29 -2.78
N ASN A 385 1.33 18.02 -3.12
CA ASN A 385 1.64 16.86 -2.28
C ASN A 385 0.92 16.85 -0.91
N THR A 386 -0.22 17.52 -0.79
CA THR A 386 -1.05 17.53 0.44
C THR A 386 -2.40 16.89 0.15
N ALA A 387 -2.56 15.64 0.57
CA ALA A 387 -3.78 14.85 0.45
C ALA A 387 -4.02 14.04 1.75
N HIS A 388 -4.90 13.05 1.71
CA HIS A 388 -5.29 12.17 2.81
C HIS A 388 -5.98 12.89 3.98
N ALA A 389 -6.84 13.87 3.68
CA ALA A 389 -7.68 14.52 4.66
C ALA A 389 -8.52 13.49 5.43
N VAL A 390 -8.84 13.79 6.69
CA VAL A 390 -9.65 12.91 7.54
C VAL A 390 -11.07 12.83 6.96
N ALA A 391 -11.55 11.62 6.72
CA ALA A 391 -12.87 11.36 6.14
C ALA A 391 -13.60 10.21 6.85
N PRO A 392 -14.95 10.22 6.88
CA PRO A 392 -15.74 9.08 7.33
C PRO A 392 -15.38 7.82 6.54
N CYS A 393 -15.15 6.72 7.26
CA CYS A 393 -14.75 5.46 6.64
C CYS A 393 -13.50 5.57 5.73
N SER A 394 -12.63 6.57 5.97
CA SER A 394 -11.38 6.81 5.23
C SER A 394 -11.54 6.83 3.70
N ASN A 395 -12.71 7.24 3.19
CA ASN A 395 -13.08 7.14 1.77
C ASN A 395 -12.80 5.73 1.17
N ARG A 396 -13.05 4.68 1.96
CA ARG A 396 -12.85 3.29 1.54
C ARG A 396 -13.92 2.35 2.13
N GLY A 397 -15.11 2.89 2.36
CA GLY A 397 -16.26 2.15 2.82
C GLY A 397 -17.52 3.00 2.83
N ILE A 398 -18.67 2.33 2.99
CA ILE A 398 -19.97 2.97 3.12
C ILE A 398 -20.29 3.18 4.60
N CYS A 399 -20.61 4.41 4.96
CA CYS A 399 -21.12 4.73 6.29
C CYS A 399 -22.60 4.35 6.41
N ASN A 400 -22.96 3.57 7.43
CA ASN A 400 -24.35 3.35 7.81
C ASN A 400 -24.75 4.34 8.93
N PRO A 401 -25.55 5.38 8.63
CA PRO A 401 -25.88 6.42 9.60
C PRO A 401 -26.81 5.94 10.71
N SER A 402 -27.49 4.80 10.57
CA SER A 402 -28.34 4.26 11.66
C SER A 402 -27.55 3.53 12.74
N THR A 403 -26.36 3.05 12.41
CA THR A 403 -25.50 2.30 13.34
C THR A 403 -24.17 2.99 13.65
N GLY A 404 -23.76 3.99 12.85
CA GLY A 404 -22.47 4.65 12.98
C GLY A 404 -21.29 3.75 12.60
N THR A 405 -21.53 2.71 11.79
CA THR A 405 -20.51 1.73 11.40
C THR A 405 -20.16 1.83 9.92
N CYS A 406 -18.89 1.56 9.60
CA CYS A 406 -18.39 1.52 8.24
C CYS A 406 -18.40 0.09 7.68
N THR A 407 -18.92 -0.07 6.46
CA THR A 407 -18.76 -1.29 5.67
C THR A 407 -17.61 -1.09 4.70
N CYS A 408 -16.46 -1.72 4.97
CA CYS A 408 -15.22 -1.50 4.21
C CYS A 408 -15.21 -2.20 2.86
N GLN A 409 -14.51 -1.61 1.89
CA GLN A 409 -14.15 -2.30 0.65
C GLN A 409 -13.31 -3.54 0.97
N ALA A 410 -13.45 -4.60 0.18
CA ALA A 410 -12.62 -5.80 0.31
C ALA A 410 -11.12 -5.44 0.27
N GLY A 411 -10.35 -6.05 1.18
CA GLY A 411 -8.93 -5.73 1.39
C GLY A 411 -8.67 -4.66 2.44
N PHE A 412 -9.69 -3.97 2.96
CA PHE A 412 -9.57 -2.93 3.97
C PHE A 412 -10.27 -3.32 5.28
N THR A 413 -9.75 -2.82 6.39
CA THR A 413 -10.23 -3.11 7.73
C THR A 413 -10.02 -1.92 8.67
N GLY A 414 -10.30 -2.10 9.96
CA GLY A 414 -10.38 -1.02 10.95
C GLY A 414 -11.79 -0.45 11.04
N ALA A 415 -12.10 0.22 12.14
CA ALA A 415 -13.43 0.78 12.39
C ALA A 415 -13.80 1.81 11.32
N ALA A 416 -12.81 2.57 10.82
CA ALA A 416 -12.97 3.57 9.77
C ALA A 416 -12.44 3.11 8.41
N CYS A 417 -12.27 1.79 8.18
CA CYS A 417 -11.66 1.28 6.94
C CYS A 417 -10.27 1.89 6.66
N ASP A 418 -9.59 2.28 7.71
CA ASP A 418 -8.37 3.09 7.72
C ASP A 418 -7.10 2.24 7.61
N LEU A 419 -7.22 0.92 7.72
CA LEU A 419 -6.13 -0.04 7.65
C LEU A 419 -6.24 -0.89 6.40
N LEU A 420 -5.11 -1.13 5.75
CA LEU A 420 -5.01 -2.20 4.77
C LEU A 420 -4.94 -3.53 5.50
N ALA A 421 -5.87 -4.44 5.21
CA ALA A 421 -5.88 -5.74 5.87
C ALA A 421 -4.62 -6.52 5.53
N CYS A 422 -4.04 -7.20 6.53
CA CYS A 422 -2.93 -8.09 6.27
C CYS A 422 -3.33 -9.20 5.29
N PRO A 423 -2.42 -9.58 4.37
CA PRO A 423 -2.70 -10.59 3.37
C PRO A 423 -2.83 -11.99 3.97
N GLY A 424 -3.46 -12.91 3.23
CA GLY A 424 -3.71 -14.29 3.67
C GLY A 424 -4.96 -14.44 4.55
N SER A 425 -5.52 -15.65 4.59
CA SER A 425 -6.68 -15.99 5.43
C SER A 425 -6.46 -17.32 6.17
N PRO A 426 -6.39 -17.33 7.52
CA PRO A 426 -6.32 -16.17 8.40
C PRO A 426 -5.09 -15.29 8.11
N ALA A 427 -5.04 -14.07 8.66
CA ALA A 427 -3.95 -13.12 8.38
C ALA A 427 -2.56 -13.78 8.44
N CYS A 428 -1.73 -13.47 7.44
CA CYS A 428 -0.41 -14.06 7.21
C CYS A 428 -0.42 -15.59 7.11
N SER A 429 -1.51 -16.16 6.58
CA SER A 429 -1.75 -17.60 6.45
C SER A 429 -1.61 -18.38 7.77
N GLY A 430 -1.69 -17.70 8.92
CA GLY A 430 -1.37 -18.26 10.24
C GLY A 430 0.13 -18.56 10.48
N GLN A 431 1.01 -18.20 9.54
CA GLN A 431 2.46 -18.45 9.55
C GLN A 431 3.28 -17.17 9.71
N GLY A 432 2.67 -16.11 10.23
CA GLY A 432 3.32 -14.84 10.43
C GLY A 432 2.55 -13.93 11.37
N SER A 433 3.11 -12.75 11.62
CA SER A 433 2.45 -11.69 12.38
C SER A 433 2.16 -10.50 11.47
N CYS A 434 0.95 -9.96 11.59
CA CYS A 434 0.54 -8.75 10.91
C CYS A 434 1.26 -7.53 11.53
N LYS A 435 1.92 -6.73 10.70
CA LYS A 435 2.72 -5.58 11.13
C LYS A 435 2.46 -4.37 10.25
N THR A 436 2.42 -3.18 10.83
CA THR A 436 2.43 -1.93 10.05
C THR A 436 3.80 -1.69 9.44
N MET A 437 3.88 -0.82 8.43
CA MET A 437 5.15 -0.39 7.83
C MET A 437 6.17 0.13 8.85
N GLN A 438 5.71 0.92 9.83
CA GLN A 438 6.56 1.38 10.94
C GLN A 438 7.13 0.23 11.78
N GLN A 439 6.33 -0.80 12.06
CA GLN A 439 6.80 -1.96 12.81
C GLN A 439 7.74 -2.84 11.97
N LEU A 440 7.49 -2.95 10.67
CA LEU A 440 8.39 -3.66 9.74
C LEU A 440 9.73 -2.94 9.59
N ALA A 441 9.74 -1.60 9.56
CA ALA A 441 10.95 -0.80 9.54
C ALA A 441 11.89 -1.14 10.71
N ALA A 442 11.34 -1.23 11.94
CA ALA A 442 12.10 -1.62 13.13
C ALA A 442 12.65 -3.06 13.08
N LEU A 443 12.09 -3.92 12.23
CA LEU A 443 12.53 -5.30 12.00
C LEU A 443 13.44 -5.46 10.76
N SER A 444 13.70 -4.36 10.05
CA SER A 444 14.51 -4.37 8.84
C SER A 444 15.93 -4.78 9.17
N SER A 445 16.44 -5.76 8.43
CA SER A 445 17.76 -6.34 8.69
C SER A 445 18.51 -6.61 7.41
N SER A 446 19.83 -6.44 7.47
CA SER A 446 20.78 -6.84 6.45
C SER A 446 21.60 -7.99 6.99
N ASN A 447 21.63 -9.10 6.25
CA ASN A 447 22.30 -10.33 6.68
C ASN A 447 21.88 -10.81 8.09
N GLY A 448 20.63 -10.52 8.51
CA GLY A 448 20.07 -10.83 9.82
C GLY A 448 20.40 -9.84 10.95
N VAL A 449 21.21 -8.81 10.69
CA VAL A 449 21.50 -7.72 11.65
C VAL A 449 20.57 -6.55 11.39
N LEU A 450 19.94 -5.99 12.44
CA LEU A 450 19.07 -4.83 12.30
C LEU A 450 19.84 -3.63 11.75
N ILE A 451 19.27 -2.97 10.75
CA ILE A 451 19.88 -1.78 10.14
C ILE A 451 19.43 -0.47 10.80
N GLY A 452 18.54 -0.55 11.81
CA GLY A 452 18.04 0.63 12.53
C GLY A 452 17.16 1.54 11.69
N ALA A 453 16.51 1.01 10.65
CA ALA A 453 15.59 1.78 9.82
C ALA A 453 14.33 2.19 10.61
N THR A 454 13.79 3.35 10.28
CA THR A 454 12.53 3.87 10.79
C THR A 454 11.64 4.28 9.64
N TYR A 455 10.32 4.28 9.85
CA TYR A 455 9.36 4.73 8.85
C TYR A 455 8.19 5.42 9.53
N GLY A 456 7.95 6.69 9.19
CA GLY A 456 6.87 7.50 9.75
C GLY A 456 7.08 7.91 11.21
N THR A 457 8.34 8.11 11.62
CA THR A 457 8.66 8.67 12.95
C THR A 457 8.54 10.19 12.99
N ILE A 458 8.51 10.85 11.83
CA ILE A 458 8.34 12.29 11.70
C ILE A 458 6.83 12.60 11.63
N PRO A 459 6.25 13.31 12.62
CA PRO A 459 4.83 13.64 12.60
C PRO A 459 4.45 14.47 11.38
N ASN A 460 3.31 14.18 10.76
CA ASN A 460 2.76 14.89 9.61
C ASN A 460 3.69 14.95 8.38
N TYR A 461 4.62 14.00 8.25
CA TYR A 461 5.47 13.90 7.07
C TYR A 461 4.71 13.22 5.93
N ALA A 462 4.31 14.01 4.94
CA ALA A 462 3.44 13.57 3.85
C ALA A 462 3.95 12.31 3.10
N PRO A 463 5.24 12.14 2.79
CA PRO A 463 5.72 10.95 2.08
C PRO A 463 5.53 9.62 2.82
N THR A 464 5.36 9.64 4.14
CA THR A 464 5.20 8.43 4.98
C THR A 464 3.85 8.39 5.68
N TRP A 465 2.80 8.97 5.07
CA TRP A 465 1.44 9.01 5.63
C TRP A 465 0.87 7.61 5.92
N ASP A 466 1.39 6.60 5.22
CA ASP A 466 0.95 5.21 5.22
C ASP A 466 1.56 4.36 6.34
N TYR A 467 2.50 4.91 7.12
CA TYR A 467 3.35 4.19 8.08
C TYR A 467 2.61 3.28 9.07
N ASN A 468 1.39 3.67 9.47
CA ASN A 468 0.52 2.94 10.38
C ASN A 468 -0.78 2.45 9.74
N LYS A 469 -1.02 2.75 8.45
CA LYS A 469 -2.22 2.36 7.70
C LYS A 469 -1.98 1.13 6.85
N ILE A 470 -0.82 1.04 6.21
CA ILE A 470 -0.46 -0.12 5.40
C ILE A 470 0.16 -1.19 6.30
N GLN A 471 -0.34 -2.42 6.13
CA GLN A 471 0.10 -3.58 6.88
C GLN A 471 0.61 -4.68 5.95
N GLY A 472 1.63 -5.39 6.43
CA GLY A 472 2.26 -6.51 5.77
C GLY A 472 2.53 -7.66 6.73
N CYS A 473 3.06 -8.76 6.20
CA CYS A 473 3.32 -9.95 6.98
C CYS A 473 4.80 -10.10 7.35
N TYR A 474 5.07 -10.16 8.66
CA TYR A 474 6.35 -10.63 9.18
C TYR A 474 6.26 -12.14 9.38
N CYS A 475 6.76 -12.90 8.40
CA CYS A 475 6.67 -14.36 8.38
C CYS A 475 7.54 -15.02 9.46
N GLN A 476 7.09 -16.18 9.92
CA GLN A 476 7.85 -17.03 10.82
C GLN A 476 9.14 -17.50 10.14
N LYS A 477 10.24 -17.43 10.90
CA LYS A 477 11.58 -17.84 10.47
C LYS A 477 12.07 -19.03 11.28
N ASN A 478 13.05 -19.74 10.75
CA ASN A 478 13.71 -20.89 11.40
C ASN A 478 12.74 -22.02 11.77
N PHE A 479 11.82 -22.36 10.89
CA PHE A 479 10.86 -23.44 11.06
C PHE A 479 11.38 -24.75 10.46
N TYR A 480 11.25 -25.86 11.18
CA TYR A 480 11.68 -27.18 10.73
C TYR A 480 10.69 -27.79 9.73
N MET A 481 11.12 -27.94 8.47
CA MET A 481 10.34 -28.45 7.33
C MET A 481 10.48 -29.97 7.12
N GLY A 482 11.50 -30.58 7.73
CA GLY A 482 11.82 -32.00 7.61
C GLY A 482 11.99 -32.50 6.15
N PRO A 483 12.24 -33.81 5.95
CA PRO A 483 12.59 -34.79 6.98
C PRO A 483 14.07 -34.69 7.39
N TYR A 484 14.86 -33.88 6.67
CA TYR A 484 16.28 -33.69 6.93
C TYR A 484 16.50 -32.82 8.15
N VAL A 485 17.51 -33.15 8.96
CA VAL A 485 17.86 -32.42 10.19
C VAL A 485 18.22 -30.97 9.90
N GLY A 486 18.82 -30.68 8.73
CA GLY A 486 19.12 -29.32 8.27
C GLY A 486 17.97 -28.59 7.58
N ALA A 487 16.78 -29.15 7.43
CA ALA A 487 15.65 -28.51 6.73
C ALA A 487 14.96 -27.44 7.60
N VAL A 488 15.72 -26.51 8.19
CA VAL A 488 15.23 -25.36 8.93
C VAL A 488 15.18 -24.17 7.98
N ASN A 489 13.98 -23.73 7.62
CA ASN A 489 13.72 -22.73 6.61
C ASN A 489 12.70 -21.69 7.10
N ASP A 490 12.39 -20.71 6.26
CA ASP A 490 11.49 -19.60 6.58
C ASP A 490 10.18 -19.72 5.82
N PHE A 491 9.10 -19.21 6.40
CA PHE A 491 7.93 -18.85 5.60
C PHE A 491 8.19 -17.54 4.86
N GLN A 492 7.61 -17.42 3.67
CA GLN A 492 7.83 -16.33 2.74
C GLN A 492 6.62 -16.16 1.81
N ALA A 493 6.79 -15.38 0.75
CA ALA A 493 5.72 -14.72 0.00
C ALA A 493 5.02 -13.65 0.84
N TYR A 494 4.25 -12.81 0.14
CA TYR A 494 3.62 -11.65 0.76
C TYR A 494 2.61 -12.03 1.89
N ASP A 495 2.04 -13.23 1.85
CA ASP A 495 1.06 -13.73 2.82
C ASP A 495 1.58 -14.88 3.70
N CYS A 496 2.90 -15.14 3.69
CA CYS A 496 3.54 -16.25 4.39
C CYS A 496 3.00 -17.66 4.04
N SER A 497 2.32 -17.81 2.89
CA SER A 497 1.79 -19.11 2.46
C SER A 497 2.88 -20.03 1.88
N ALA A 498 3.97 -19.45 1.38
CA ALA A 498 5.06 -20.20 0.77
C ALA A 498 6.18 -20.46 1.77
N ARG A 499 6.94 -21.53 1.54
CA ARG A 499 8.14 -21.88 2.30
C ARG A 499 9.38 -21.63 1.45
N SER A 500 10.46 -21.18 2.08
CA SER A 500 11.80 -21.23 1.48
C SER A 500 12.35 -22.65 1.58
N CYS A 501 13.33 -22.95 0.74
CA CYS A 501 14.03 -24.23 0.78
C CYS A 501 15.45 -24.06 1.33
N ALA A 502 16.09 -25.20 1.63
CA ALA A 502 17.45 -25.20 2.15
C ALA A 502 18.42 -24.52 1.17
N PHE A 503 19.33 -23.74 1.72
CA PHE A 503 20.40 -23.08 0.96
C PHE A 503 21.70 -23.87 1.07
N GLY A 504 22.44 -23.94 -0.03
CA GLY A 504 23.66 -24.72 -0.15
C GLY A 504 24.71 -24.09 -1.05
N ASP A 505 25.92 -24.63 -0.95
CA ASP A 505 27.04 -24.28 -1.83
C ASP A 505 26.86 -25.01 -3.14
N ASP A 506 27.35 -24.38 -4.22
CA ASP A 506 27.31 -25.01 -5.51
C ASP A 506 28.46 -26.04 -5.62
N PRO A 507 28.18 -27.35 -5.80
CA PRO A 507 29.22 -28.39 -5.84
C PRO A 507 30.25 -28.24 -6.96
N TYR A 508 30.02 -27.36 -7.95
CA TYR A 508 30.99 -27.06 -9.00
C TYR A 508 31.96 -25.93 -8.65
N LEU A 509 31.69 -25.19 -7.57
CA LEU A 509 32.67 -24.25 -7.03
C LEU A 509 33.72 -25.01 -6.25
N SER A 510 34.98 -24.69 -6.49
CA SER A 510 36.13 -25.32 -5.81
C SER A 510 36.97 -24.25 -5.13
N GLY A 511 37.70 -24.65 -4.09
CA GLY A 511 38.49 -23.71 -3.30
C GLY A 511 37.66 -22.72 -2.46
N THR A 512 36.36 -22.97 -2.30
CA THR A 512 35.49 -22.19 -1.42
C THR A 512 35.82 -22.49 0.05
N VAL A 513 35.71 -21.46 0.89
CA VAL A 513 36.00 -21.55 2.32
C VAL A 513 34.81 -21.08 3.14
N ASP A 514 34.67 -21.66 4.32
CA ASP A 514 33.71 -21.21 5.32
C ASP A 514 34.14 -19.88 5.92
N GLU A 515 33.15 -19.11 6.36
CA GLU A 515 33.35 -17.95 7.19
C GLU A 515 34.09 -18.34 8.48
N GLN A 516 35.13 -17.56 8.83
CA GLN A 516 35.79 -17.64 10.13
C GLN A 516 35.88 -16.29 10.80
N GLN A 517 35.54 -16.28 12.09
CA GLN A 517 35.62 -15.11 12.95
C GLN A 517 36.45 -15.45 14.18
N GLN A 518 37.26 -14.50 14.65
CA GLN A 518 38.02 -14.62 15.89
C GLN A 518 37.41 -13.77 16.99
N ILE A 519 37.21 -14.41 18.14
CA ILE A 519 36.82 -13.78 19.40
C ILE A 519 38.08 -13.70 20.27
N SER A 520 38.51 -12.50 20.63
CA SER A 520 39.57 -12.32 21.63
C SER A 520 38.93 -11.93 22.96
N CYS A 521 39.02 -12.81 23.97
CA CYS A 521 38.41 -12.57 25.29
C CYS A 521 39.46 -12.42 26.40
N THR A 522 39.44 -11.27 27.07
CA THR A 522 40.26 -10.98 28.24
C THR A 522 39.36 -10.80 29.47
N ALA A 523 39.26 -11.84 30.29
CA ALA A 523 38.45 -11.91 31.51
C ALA A 523 38.92 -13.09 32.37
N ASP A 524 38.74 -13.02 33.69
CA ASP A 524 39.05 -14.11 34.63
C ASP A 524 37.83 -14.64 35.40
N GLY A 525 36.65 -14.07 35.14
CA GLY A 525 35.39 -14.54 35.72
C GLY A 525 34.16 -13.93 35.04
N GLY A 526 32.99 -14.26 35.59
CA GLY A 526 31.71 -13.78 35.08
C GLY A 526 31.20 -14.53 33.84
N THR A 527 30.25 -13.91 33.14
CA THR A 527 29.60 -14.48 31.95
C THR A 527 29.45 -13.44 30.84
N PHE A 528 29.35 -13.92 29.61
CA PHE A 528 29.05 -13.12 28.43
C PHE A 528 28.01 -13.84 27.56
N THR A 529 27.46 -13.15 26.58
CA THR A 529 26.63 -13.76 25.53
C THR A 529 27.17 -13.44 24.16
N LEU A 530 26.89 -14.30 23.19
CA LEU A 530 27.15 -14.05 21.77
C LEU A 530 25.82 -13.92 21.04
N SER A 531 25.71 -12.94 20.15
CA SER A 531 24.55 -12.72 19.31
C SER A 531 24.93 -12.87 17.84
N PHE A 532 24.15 -13.65 17.10
CA PHE A 532 24.27 -13.85 15.65
C PHE A 532 22.89 -13.73 15.00
N ARG A 533 22.74 -12.80 14.05
CA ARG A 533 21.48 -12.54 13.34
C ARG A 533 20.28 -12.38 14.29
N GLN A 534 20.45 -11.55 15.32
CA GLN A 534 19.48 -11.26 16.39
C GLN A 534 19.15 -12.41 17.36
N LEU A 535 19.70 -13.60 17.17
CA LEU A 535 19.59 -14.69 18.15
C LEU A 535 20.77 -14.62 19.11
N THR A 536 20.47 -14.63 20.41
CA THR A 536 21.47 -14.52 21.48
C THR A 536 21.59 -15.85 22.20
N THR A 537 22.82 -16.29 22.45
CA THR A 537 23.08 -17.51 23.20
C THR A 537 22.59 -17.38 24.64
N SER A 538 22.40 -18.51 25.32
CA SER A 538 22.42 -18.51 26.79
C SER A 538 23.74 -17.93 27.31
N ALA A 539 23.77 -17.47 28.56
CA ALA A 539 24.99 -16.97 29.19
C ALA A 539 26.12 -18.02 29.15
N ILE A 540 27.30 -17.61 28.68
CA ILE A 540 28.51 -18.41 28.56
C ILE A 540 29.47 -17.95 29.65
N SER A 541 29.97 -18.90 30.46
CA SER A 541 30.98 -18.59 31.48
C SER A 541 32.30 -18.18 30.83
N ALA A 542 33.02 -17.20 31.42
CA ALA A 542 34.39 -16.88 31.03
C ALA A 542 35.35 -18.09 31.14
N MET A 543 35.01 -19.06 31.98
CA MET A 543 35.74 -20.31 32.17
C MET A 543 35.17 -21.47 31.34
N ALA A 544 34.27 -21.20 30.39
CA ALA A 544 33.62 -22.25 29.60
C ALA A 544 34.65 -22.99 28.72
N PRO A 545 34.61 -24.33 28.67
CA PRO A 545 35.39 -25.11 27.71
C PRO A 545 34.82 -24.97 26.30
N VAL A 546 35.62 -25.37 25.30
CA VAL A 546 35.26 -25.32 23.86
C VAL A 546 33.87 -25.89 23.59
N SER A 547 33.56 -27.06 24.15
CA SER A 547 32.29 -27.75 23.93
C SER A 547 31.07 -26.93 24.37
N THR A 548 31.19 -26.20 25.48
CA THR A 548 30.12 -25.34 26.00
C THR A 548 29.90 -24.14 25.09
N VAL A 549 30.97 -23.48 24.63
CA VAL A 549 30.87 -22.36 23.68
C VAL A 549 30.26 -22.83 22.36
N GLN A 550 30.73 -23.97 21.85
CA GLN A 550 30.21 -24.55 20.61
C GLN A 550 28.72 -24.90 20.73
N THR A 551 28.32 -25.55 21.84
CA THR A 551 26.91 -25.91 22.09
C THR A 551 26.04 -24.66 22.19
N ALA A 552 26.51 -23.61 22.86
CA ALA A 552 25.79 -22.35 22.99
C ALA A 552 25.56 -21.67 21.62
N LEU A 553 26.56 -21.67 20.74
CA LEU A 553 26.42 -21.16 19.37
C LEU A 553 25.51 -22.03 18.51
N GLN A 554 25.64 -23.35 18.57
CA GLN A 554 24.83 -24.28 17.78
C GLN A 554 23.36 -24.34 18.23
N ALA A 555 23.05 -23.87 19.44
CA ALA A 555 21.68 -23.68 19.89
C ALA A 555 20.97 -22.53 19.16
N LEU A 556 21.69 -21.63 18.49
CA LEU A 556 21.10 -20.60 17.65
C LEU A 556 20.67 -21.21 16.32
N ALA A 557 19.38 -21.08 16.00
CA ALA A 557 18.83 -21.58 14.74
C ALA A 557 19.46 -20.94 13.50
N SER A 558 20.03 -19.74 13.63
CA SER A 558 20.77 -19.05 12.57
C SER A 558 22.18 -19.61 12.33
N VAL A 559 22.72 -20.43 13.25
CA VAL A 559 24.05 -21.04 13.16
C VAL A 559 23.94 -22.50 12.72
N VAL A 560 23.06 -23.29 13.35
CA VAL A 560 22.87 -24.75 13.15
C VAL A 560 24.12 -25.60 13.42
N SER A 561 25.25 -25.34 12.75
CA SER A 561 26.54 -25.95 13.06
C SER A 561 27.70 -24.95 12.89
N ALA A 562 28.65 -25.04 13.83
CA ALA A 562 29.91 -24.31 13.83
C ALA A 562 30.98 -25.12 14.57
N THR A 563 32.25 -24.93 14.23
CA THR A 563 33.39 -25.48 14.97
C THR A 563 34.11 -24.38 15.73
N VAL A 564 34.41 -24.62 17.00
CA VAL A 564 35.11 -23.66 17.87
C VAL A 564 36.49 -24.22 18.25
N THR A 565 37.52 -23.40 18.17
CA THR A 565 38.88 -23.75 18.60
C THR A 565 39.53 -22.64 19.42
N PHE A 566 40.21 -22.99 20.52
CA PHE A 566 40.96 -22.04 21.32
C PHE A 566 42.44 -22.03 20.90
N GLY A 567 43.02 -20.85 20.77
CA GLY A 567 44.42 -20.64 20.45
C GLY A 567 45.34 -20.88 21.65
N GLY A 568 46.63 -21.15 21.38
CA GLY A 568 47.67 -21.18 22.41
C GLY A 568 47.55 -22.29 23.45
N GLY A 569 46.75 -23.34 23.20
CA GLY A 569 46.53 -24.44 24.15
C GLY A 569 45.61 -24.09 25.33
N ALA A 570 44.87 -22.98 25.25
CA ALA A 570 43.94 -22.58 26.29
C ALA A 570 42.82 -23.63 26.49
N THR A 571 42.39 -23.81 27.74
CA THR A 571 41.30 -24.74 28.13
C THR A 571 39.97 -24.03 28.37
N THR A 572 39.99 -22.70 28.49
CA THR A 572 38.84 -21.83 28.73
C THR A 572 38.76 -20.73 27.66
N VAL A 573 37.54 -20.24 27.39
CA VAL A 573 37.28 -19.25 26.34
C VAL A 573 37.87 -17.86 26.63
N CYS A 574 38.11 -17.53 27.90
CA CYS A 574 38.76 -16.30 28.34
C CYS A 574 39.93 -16.60 29.27
N SER A 575 40.86 -15.66 29.38
CA SER A 575 41.89 -15.62 30.44
C SER A 575 42.24 -14.17 30.78
N ALA A 576 42.94 -13.96 31.90
CA ALA A 576 43.41 -12.62 32.29
C ALA A 576 44.40 -12.00 31.27
N THR A 577 45.08 -12.83 30.47
CA THR A 577 46.02 -12.40 29.42
C THR A 577 45.40 -12.38 28.03
N GLY A 578 44.13 -12.76 27.90
CA GLY A 578 43.45 -12.94 26.63
C GLY A 578 43.51 -14.38 26.11
N VAL A 579 42.42 -14.83 25.50
CA VAL A 579 42.35 -16.06 24.70
C VAL A 579 41.74 -15.72 23.34
N VAL A 580 42.40 -16.17 22.28
CA VAL A 580 41.87 -16.07 20.92
C VAL A 580 41.10 -17.34 20.60
N THR A 581 39.81 -17.20 20.35
CA THR A 581 38.90 -18.28 19.97
C THR A 581 38.52 -18.11 18.50
N THR A 582 38.75 -19.13 17.67
CA THR A 582 38.28 -19.14 16.28
C THR A 582 36.94 -19.85 16.20
N VAL A 583 35.95 -19.18 15.62
CA VAL A 583 34.63 -19.71 15.29
C VAL A 583 34.56 -19.84 13.77
N ARG A 584 34.41 -21.07 13.28
CA ARG A 584 34.18 -21.36 11.86
C ARG A 584 32.74 -21.80 11.69
N PHE A 585 31.99 -21.09 10.86
CA PHE A 585 30.59 -21.39 10.59
C PHE A 585 30.50 -22.49 9.54
N THR A 586 30.08 -23.68 9.96
CA THR A 586 30.14 -24.88 9.12
C THR A 586 28.84 -25.16 8.38
N TYR A 587 27.74 -24.49 8.76
CA TYR A 587 26.45 -24.58 8.09
C TYR A 587 26.05 -23.28 7.39
N ALA A 588 26.16 -22.12 8.04
CA ALA A 588 25.87 -20.84 7.41
C ALA A 588 26.94 -20.51 6.34
N GLN A 589 26.52 -20.25 5.11
CA GLN A 589 27.39 -20.06 3.95
C GLN A 589 27.41 -18.61 3.46
N GLY A 590 28.44 -18.27 2.68
CA GLY A 590 28.73 -16.91 2.24
C GLY A 590 29.43 -16.06 3.30
N ASN A 591 29.60 -14.77 3.01
CA ASN A 591 30.12 -13.80 3.97
C ASN A 591 29.04 -13.50 5.02
N LEU A 592 29.36 -13.70 6.30
CA LEU A 592 28.42 -13.60 7.42
C LEU A 592 28.70 -12.35 8.26
N PRO A 593 27.68 -11.78 8.94
CA PRO A 593 27.95 -10.65 9.82
C PRO A 593 28.79 -11.08 11.02
N PRO A 594 29.61 -10.18 11.61
CA PRO A 594 30.34 -10.48 12.83
C PRO A 594 29.43 -10.87 13.99
N LEU A 595 29.88 -11.81 14.83
CA LEU A 595 29.29 -12.06 16.15
C LEU A 595 29.37 -10.79 17.01
N ILE A 596 28.32 -10.54 17.78
CA ILE A 596 28.28 -9.44 18.75
C ILE A 596 28.37 -10.04 20.14
N ALA A 597 29.30 -9.56 20.96
CA ALA A 597 29.48 -10.04 22.34
C ALA A 597 28.98 -9.02 23.36
N SER A 598 28.21 -9.46 24.35
CA SER A 598 27.89 -8.64 25.52
C SER A 598 28.87 -8.94 26.66
N VAL A 599 29.62 -7.92 27.09
CA VAL A 599 30.65 -8.05 28.13
C VAL A 599 30.20 -7.59 29.52
N SER A 600 28.94 -7.18 29.67
CA SER A 600 28.43 -6.56 30.91
C SER A 600 28.47 -7.45 32.15
N GLY A 601 28.52 -8.77 31.96
CA GLY A 601 28.60 -9.77 33.03
C GLY A 601 30.00 -10.30 33.30
N LEU A 602 31.03 -9.85 32.57
CA LEU A 602 32.40 -10.32 32.74
C LEU A 602 33.10 -9.60 33.90
N THR A 603 34.08 -10.28 34.50
CA THR A 603 34.97 -9.71 35.50
C THR A 603 36.42 -9.92 35.10
N LEU A 604 37.27 -8.98 35.52
CA LEU A 604 38.72 -9.08 35.42
C LEU A 604 39.32 -8.50 36.70
N SER A 605 40.16 -9.27 37.40
CA SER A 605 40.76 -8.86 38.68
C SER A 605 41.63 -7.61 38.57
N THR A 606 42.20 -7.36 37.38
CA THR A 606 43.04 -6.19 37.10
C THR A 606 42.70 -5.63 35.72
N GLY A 607 41.95 -4.53 35.67
CA GLY A 607 41.57 -3.84 34.43
C GLY A 607 40.11 -4.03 34.07
N THR A 608 39.78 -3.75 32.81
CA THR A 608 38.41 -3.90 32.29
C THR A 608 38.33 -5.15 31.42
N PRO A 609 37.35 -6.05 31.66
CA PRO A 609 37.18 -7.21 30.80
C PRO A 609 36.80 -6.77 29.38
N THR A 610 37.31 -7.47 28.38
CA THR A 610 37.06 -7.14 26.97
C THR A 610 36.77 -8.39 26.16
N ILE A 611 35.86 -8.25 25.19
CA ILE A 611 35.72 -9.18 24.08
C ILE A 611 35.74 -8.36 22.80
N THR A 612 36.58 -8.75 21.85
CA THR A 612 36.57 -8.24 20.48
C THR A 612 36.26 -9.36 19.51
N VAL A 613 35.49 -9.06 18.47
CA VAL A 613 35.18 -10.00 17.39
C VAL A 613 35.72 -9.42 16.08
N THR A 614 36.44 -10.23 15.33
CA THR A 614 37.02 -9.86 14.02
C THR A 614 36.71 -10.94 12.99
N GLU A 615 36.31 -10.54 11.79
CA GLU A 615 36.25 -11.44 10.63
C GLU A 615 37.68 -11.72 10.16
N THR A 616 38.09 -12.98 10.17
CA THR A 616 39.45 -13.38 9.76
C THR A 616 39.46 -13.99 8.37
N ILE A 617 38.41 -14.72 8.00
CA ILE A 617 38.24 -15.28 6.67
C ILE A 617 36.80 -15.04 6.24
N PRO A 618 36.56 -14.19 5.22
CA PRO A 618 35.24 -14.04 4.65
C PRO A 618 34.81 -15.33 3.95
N GLY A 619 33.62 -15.83 4.25
CA GLY A 619 33.07 -17.01 3.61
C GLY A 619 32.86 -16.80 2.11
N THR A 620 33.31 -17.76 1.29
CA THR A 620 33.23 -17.71 -0.18
C THR A 620 32.35 -18.80 -0.78
N LYS A 621 31.87 -19.73 0.04
CA LYS A 621 30.83 -20.70 -0.38
C LYS A 621 29.61 -19.95 -0.88
N ALA A 622 29.04 -20.42 -1.98
CA ALA A 622 27.76 -19.92 -2.44
C ALA A 622 26.67 -20.21 -1.40
N ASN A 623 25.64 -19.38 -1.39
CA ASN A 623 24.48 -19.53 -0.52
C ASN A 623 23.23 -19.48 -1.41
N LEU A 624 23.00 -20.55 -2.16
CA LEU A 624 21.96 -20.62 -3.19
C LEU A 624 20.85 -21.56 -2.76
N GLU A 625 19.61 -21.16 -3.04
CA GLU A 625 18.45 -22.03 -2.77
C GLU A 625 18.61 -23.34 -3.56
N CYS A 626 18.50 -24.47 -2.86
CA CYS A 626 18.74 -25.80 -3.39
C CYS A 626 20.09 -25.94 -4.10
N SER A 627 21.12 -25.20 -3.65
CA SER A 627 22.46 -25.14 -4.25
C SER A 627 22.48 -24.72 -5.74
N GLY A 628 21.34 -24.24 -6.27
CA GLY A 628 21.12 -24.08 -7.70
C GLY A 628 21.07 -25.41 -8.49
N ARG A 629 20.77 -26.52 -7.82
CA ARG A 629 20.77 -27.90 -8.34
C ARG A 629 19.44 -28.63 -8.08
N GLY A 630 18.39 -27.89 -7.78
CA GLY A 630 17.05 -28.44 -7.63
C GLY A 630 15.98 -27.35 -7.68
N VAL A 631 14.74 -27.81 -7.68
CA VAL A 631 13.54 -26.98 -7.62
C VAL A 631 13.02 -26.95 -6.20
N CYS A 632 12.73 -25.77 -5.66
CA CYS A 632 12.08 -25.67 -4.37
C CYS A 632 10.58 -25.97 -4.48
N ASP A 633 10.11 -27.00 -3.77
CA ASP A 633 8.69 -27.17 -3.48
C ASP A 633 8.27 -26.14 -2.43
N ARG A 634 7.56 -25.09 -2.88
CA ARG A 634 7.10 -23.99 -2.02
C ARG A 634 6.05 -24.40 -1.00
N THR A 635 5.37 -25.54 -1.18
CA THR A 635 4.36 -26.05 -0.26
C THR A 635 5.01 -26.79 0.90
N LEU A 636 6.07 -27.55 0.61
CA LEU A 636 6.77 -28.38 1.59
C LEU A 636 8.05 -27.73 2.14
N GLY A 637 8.61 -26.73 1.47
CA GLY A 637 9.90 -26.13 1.83
C GLY A 637 11.07 -27.10 1.61
N ARG A 638 10.98 -27.94 0.56
CA ARG A 638 11.93 -29.01 0.25
C ARG A 638 12.50 -28.87 -1.16
N CYS A 639 13.80 -29.12 -1.29
CA CYS A 639 14.45 -29.16 -2.58
C CYS A 639 14.19 -30.49 -3.29
N ASN A 640 13.57 -30.42 -4.45
CA ASN A 640 13.50 -31.50 -5.42
C ASN A 640 14.75 -31.44 -6.29
N CYS A 641 15.76 -32.23 -5.93
CA CYS A 641 17.05 -32.24 -6.62
C CYS A 641 16.91 -32.73 -8.06
N TYR A 642 17.64 -32.10 -8.98
CA TYR A 642 17.78 -32.64 -10.33
C TYR A 642 18.56 -33.94 -10.31
N ASP A 643 18.50 -34.67 -11.42
CA ASP A 643 19.30 -35.87 -11.61
C ASP A 643 20.77 -35.61 -11.31
N TYR A 644 21.39 -36.58 -10.62
CA TYR A 644 22.77 -36.57 -10.16
C TYR A 644 23.07 -35.67 -8.95
N PHE A 645 22.04 -35.11 -8.29
CA PHE A 645 22.21 -34.32 -7.07
C PHE A 645 21.47 -34.93 -5.89
N LEU A 646 22.14 -34.94 -4.75
CA LEU A 646 21.55 -35.32 -3.46
C LEU A 646 21.85 -34.25 -2.41
N SER A 647 21.21 -34.38 -1.26
CA SER A 647 21.52 -33.60 -0.08
C SER A 647 22.98 -33.74 0.33
N SER A 648 23.63 -32.61 0.65
CA SER A 648 25.03 -32.55 1.03
C SER A 648 25.26 -32.42 2.53
N ASP A 649 26.52 -32.57 2.95
CA ASP A 649 27.03 -32.17 4.26
C ASP A 649 27.63 -30.74 4.26
N GLY A 650 27.64 -30.06 3.10
CA GLY A 650 28.29 -28.77 2.89
C GLY A 650 29.81 -28.84 2.62
N TYR A 651 30.39 -30.03 2.52
CA TYR A 651 31.82 -30.30 2.30
C TYR A 651 32.09 -31.24 1.12
N GLY A 652 31.12 -31.34 0.20
CA GLY A 652 31.24 -32.19 -0.98
C GLY A 652 30.96 -33.67 -0.72
N ASN A 653 30.45 -34.04 0.46
CA ASN A 653 29.94 -35.40 0.73
C ASN A 653 28.41 -35.42 0.83
N VAL A 654 27.85 -36.62 0.80
CA VAL A 654 26.43 -36.83 1.08
C VAL A 654 26.13 -36.46 2.53
N GLY A 655 25.00 -35.79 2.77
CA GLY A 655 24.61 -35.36 4.10
C GLY A 655 23.12 -35.07 4.22
N THR A 656 22.73 -34.38 5.28
CA THR A 656 21.33 -34.17 5.70
C THR A 656 20.93 -32.69 5.70
N ARG A 657 21.55 -31.85 4.85
CA ARG A 657 21.14 -30.44 4.70
C ARG A 657 19.86 -30.27 3.88
N GLY A 658 19.54 -31.22 2.99
CA GLY A 658 18.37 -31.16 2.11
C GLY A 658 18.51 -30.15 0.98
N ASP A 659 19.75 -29.84 0.58
CA ASP A 659 20.13 -28.67 -0.23
C ASP A 659 20.51 -28.99 -1.69
N CYS A 660 20.52 -30.25 -2.10
CA CYS A 660 21.00 -30.69 -3.43
C CYS A 660 22.47 -30.34 -3.72
N GLY A 661 23.30 -30.14 -2.68
CA GLY A 661 24.69 -29.71 -2.84
C GLY A 661 25.69 -30.84 -3.10
N TYR A 662 25.27 -32.12 -3.19
CA TYR A 662 26.16 -33.25 -3.41
C TYR A 662 26.03 -33.80 -4.83
N LEU A 663 27.14 -33.83 -5.58
CA LEU A 663 27.21 -34.43 -6.90
C LEU A 663 27.46 -35.94 -6.79
N THR A 664 26.51 -36.75 -7.25
CA THR A 664 26.63 -38.22 -7.31
C THR A 664 26.92 -38.70 -8.74
N PRO A 665 27.74 -39.74 -8.94
CA PRO A 665 27.98 -40.33 -10.26
C PRO A 665 26.79 -41.15 -10.78
N TYR A 666 25.78 -41.40 -9.95
CA TYR A 666 24.59 -42.19 -10.30
C TYR A 666 23.41 -41.27 -10.61
N SER A 667 22.71 -41.53 -11.71
CA SER A 667 21.42 -40.89 -11.97
C SER A 667 20.45 -41.27 -10.83
N THR A 668 19.70 -40.28 -10.36
CA THR A 668 18.74 -40.43 -9.27
C THR A 668 17.35 -40.83 -9.77
N LEU A 669 17.22 -41.32 -11.01
CA LEU A 669 15.98 -41.87 -11.58
C LEU A 669 15.39 -42.98 -10.70
N SER A 670 14.62 -42.58 -9.70
CA SER A 670 13.68 -43.40 -8.97
C SER A 670 12.29 -42.80 -9.17
N THR A 671 11.80 -42.84 -10.42
CA THR A 671 10.37 -42.61 -10.71
C THR A 671 9.96 -43.34 -11.98
N THR A 672 10.07 -44.68 -11.97
CA THR A 672 9.27 -45.54 -12.85
C THR A 672 9.00 -46.86 -12.14
N ILE A 673 8.06 -46.86 -11.18
CA ILE A 673 7.26 -48.06 -10.91
C ILE A 673 5.95 -47.86 -11.69
N THR A 674 6.00 -48.21 -12.97
CA THR A 674 4.81 -48.39 -13.79
C THR A 674 4.27 -49.79 -13.47
N THR A 675 3.12 -49.82 -12.78
CA THR A 675 2.09 -50.87 -12.82
C THR A 675 2.53 -52.26 -13.34
N ILE A 676 2.75 -53.19 -12.42
CA ILE A 676 2.63 -54.63 -12.73
C ILE A 676 1.15 -54.88 -13.02
N THR A 677 0.79 -54.94 -14.30
CA THR A 677 -0.44 -55.57 -14.76
C THR A 677 -0.47 -57.01 -14.27
N THR A 678 -1.36 -57.31 -13.33
CA THR A 678 -1.76 -58.67 -13.00
C THR A 678 -2.53 -59.25 -14.20
N THR A 679 -1.84 -59.97 -15.07
CA THR A 679 -2.48 -60.94 -15.97
C THR A 679 -3.00 -62.10 -15.14
N THR A 680 -4.32 -62.15 -14.97
CA THR A 680 -5.05 -63.34 -14.53
C THR A 680 -5.01 -64.39 -15.64
N THR A 681 -4.13 -65.38 -15.50
CA THR A 681 -4.23 -66.66 -16.20
C THR A 681 -5.31 -67.50 -15.55
N THR A 682 -6.46 -67.64 -16.22
CA THR A 682 -7.41 -68.72 -16.00
C THR A 682 -6.87 -70.00 -16.64
N THR A 683 -6.37 -70.92 -15.83
CA THR A 683 -6.19 -72.32 -16.24
C THR A 683 -7.51 -73.06 -16.04
N SER A 684 -8.12 -73.48 -17.14
CA SER A 684 -9.12 -74.55 -17.14
C SER A 684 -8.44 -75.89 -16.91
N THR A 685 -8.96 -76.68 -15.98
CA THR A 685 -8.92 -78.15 -16.06
C THR A 685 -10.26 -78.69 -15.59
N MET A 686 -10.66 -79.77 -16.25
CA MET A 686 -11.95 -80.48 -16.22
C MET A 686 -12.60 -80.66 -14.85
#